data_AF-A0AAE3Y685-F1
#
_entry.id   AF-A0AAE3Y685-F1
#
_cell.length_a   1.000
_cell.length_b   1.000
_cell.length_c   1.000
_cell.angle_alpha   90.00
_cell.angle_beta   90.00
_cell.angle_gamma   90.00
#
_symmetry.space_group_name_H-M   'P 1'
#
loop_
_entity.id
_entity.type
_entity.pdbx_description
1 polymer ?
#
loop_
_entity_poly.entity_id
_entity_poly.type
_entity_poly.pdbx_seq_one_letter_code
_entity_poly.pdbx_strand_id
1 'polypeptide(L)'
;MKNWSFKKWNTVLGWFLFGIALLTYLSTIEHYLSFWDCGEYISSAVKLEVTHAPGAALFQIMGAVASIFALGNEQNYAIVINAMSALFSAFTILFLFWTITHFLRRLLHKDVEEMTRKQQFSILFAGVVGTLCFTFSDTFWFSAVEGEVYSMALLFIALLVWLITKWENEYQAADSERWIILIFFILGLSVGVHMMCMLAVPAVCLVYYARNYTFTWKSFILANFITLVILALVFKIIFPLIMTMFGRLEIFFVNGLGLPFHSGTIVAFILMVAVSYMLIQYARKTKKKIYQTIVLSLVYMIIGFSCWMVIPIRANANPPMNLNDPDTAIGMRDYYNRVQYGDWPTTYGQNYTAFLDAKGIEKNEDGSYKTEKTGDIYEKDEKTGTYRKTGERFNYVFSKSHISFMPRMFSEDKEVAANYIALYGAPDFTFNYDNEDVADNPQAKQIFDEMRTKYEDKSITAADYLKVKPYDLIKVQRPSFAQNMDYFISFQNGYYFVRYLMWNFVGRQNDLQGHMENTQGNWISGFSFIDNALLGNQDSMPANFKNESTVAFFFLPLILGLIGFFFQLNRDFGRFYALLSLFILTSVGIVFYTGVKPFEVRERDYAMVGSFYAFAIWIGLGAGAILWFLQSKIKSNGANIALGVVLLGIPFMMGFQNYTSHDRSRKSAAHDYAYSFLRSLPKEDIIFIYGDNDTFPVWAIQETERFRDDVKTVNFTLLATPWSIDQVKRKTYNAKGIPSQLTHEDYRDGVNEQVYMMKKEDWEGVFSMLKEQGAPETEFQSFRKYLTQDSLTLKQAIDFIKFKSPEKDQLLKMYFGEEKYEKFNILPVNKFILPVNKENAVKAGIINPEDLPNAVSQIMITYKGNTLYKNNLMMMDLLANFDWKRPINFSSGGIYDSENIFYLDEYLQFDGFSYRLIPIHTPQHPDGDKGRVDPNSLYQVVKNFRWGNFKDLSIYYDETATSNIIGYRMSVSRAVSALVLNNQKAKALEILDLAAKEIPAEKYNDPRSLSSIVSGYIIAGQEQKGLQLAENLKNEIFKEYDYYLNLSPSFQRAARKQMRTKPMEYALVVSAVTEAYKTLGQKEKAYAYLLQSVEPIDKKFNTFASGLQKMGKEKAVKESENVQRITPFYQYLFDIMEPFDSTYAKKKENQITTAIMKATQ
;
A
#
# COMPACT_ATOMS: atom_id res chain seq x y z
N MET A 1 -30.07 -20.88 40.62
CA MET A 1 -30.15 -20.23 39.30
C MET A 1 -31.51 -20.53 38.67
N LYS A 2 -32.20 -19.53 38.09
CA LYS A 2 -33.50 -19.72 37.41
C LYS A 2 -33.37 -20.82 36.33
N ASN A 3 -34.36 -21.71 36.20
CA ASN A 3 -34.42 -22.73 35.13
C ASN A 3 -34.74 -22.06 33.77
N TRP A 4 -33.77 -21.41 33.15
CA TRP A 4 -33.92 -20.83 31.81
C TRP A 4 -33.78 -21.88 30.71
N SER A 5 -34.52 -21.72 29.62
CA SER A 5 -34.40 -22.59 28.44
C SER A 5 -33.09 -22.34 27.69
N PHE A 6 -32.63 -23.32 26.90
CA PHE A 6 -31.45 -23.17 26.05
C PHE A 6 -31.53 -21.91 25.18
N LYS A 7 -32.69 -21.63 24.57
CA LYS A 7 -32.91 -20.43 23.76
C LYS A 7 -32.64 -19.14 24.54
N LYS A 8 -33.09 -19.04 25.80
CA LYS A 8 -32.84 -17.87 26.66
C LYS A 8 -31.35 -17.72 26.97
N TRP A 9 -30.68 -18.82 27.37
CA TRP A 9 -29.23 -18.79 27.62
C TRP A 9 -28.42 -18.43 26.37
N ASN A 10 -28.78 -18.99 25.21
CA ASN A 10 -28.14 -18.70 23.93
C ASN A 10 -28.28 -17.23 23.54
N THR A 11 -29.46 -16.63 23.75
CA THR A 11 -29.65 -15.20 23.48
C THR A 11 -28.84 -14.34 24.45
N VAL A 12 -28.89 -14.62 25.76
CA VAL A 12 -28.21 -13.79 26.77
C VAL A 12 -26.69 -13.90 26.66
N LEU A 13 -26.14 -15.10 26.44
CA LEU A 13 -24.69 -15.28 26.27
C LEU A 13 -24.17 -14.63 25.00
N GLY A 14 -24.93 -14.64 23.90
CA GLY A 14 -24.58 -13.89 22.70
C GLY A 14 -24.41 -12.40 23.00
N TRP A 15 -25.39 -11.78 23.66
CA TRP A 15 -25.31 -10.36 24.04
C TRP A 15 -24.24 -10.07 25.09
N PHE A 16 -23.95 -11.02 25.98
CA PHE A 16 -22.84 -10.91 26.93
C PHE A 16 -21.48 -10.88 26.21
N LEU A 17 -21.27 -11.75 25.22
CA LEU A 17 -20.04 -11.77 24.41
C LEU A 17 -19.93 -10.55 23.50
N PHE A 18 -21.06 -10.06 22.97
CA PHE A 18 -21.12 -8.74 22.33
C PHE A 18 -20.60 -7.65 23.28
N GLY A 19 -21.04 -7.65 24.55
CA GLY A 19 -20.57 -6.70 25.55
C GLY A 19 -19.07 -6.81 25.83
N ILE A 20 -18.52 -8.04 25.92
CA ILE A 20 -17.08 -8.24 26.07
C ILE A 20 -16.31 -7.69 24.87
N ALA A 21 -16.73 -8.02 23.65
CA ALA A 21 -16.09 -7.55 22.43
C ALA A 21 -16.17 -6.02 22.32
N LEU A 22 -17.35 -5.45 22.56
CA LEU A 22 -17.56 -4.00 22.53
C LEU A 22 -16.67 -3.27 23.54
N LEU A 23 -16.62 -3.74 24.78
CA LEU A 23 -15.75 -3.14 25.81
C LEU A 23 -14.27 -3.28 25.45
N THR A 24 -13.87 -4.44 24.94
CA THR A 24 -12.49 -4.68 24.49
C THR A 24 -12.12 -3.66 23.42
N TYR A 25 -12.88 -3.61 22.33
CA TYR A 25 -12.57 -2.75 21.19
C TYR A 25 -12.67 -1.27 21.56
N LEU A 26 -13.73 -0.83 22.24
CA LEU A 26 -13.85 0.56 22.72
C LEU A 26 -12.74 0.98 23.69
N SER A 27 -12.20 0.06 24.49
CA SER A 27 -11.09 0.38 25.39
C SER A 27 -9.75 0.52 24.65
N THR A 28 -9.65 -0.01 23.43
CA THR A 28 -8.41 -0.06 22.64
C THR A 28 -8.49 0.74 21.33
N ILE A 29 -9.60 1.46 21.06
CA ILE A 29 -9.78 2.21 19.80
C ILE A 29 -8.73 3.30 19.61
N GLU A 30 -8.41 3.58 18.35
CA GLU A 30 -7.71 4.81 17.98
C GLU A 30 -8.61 6.01 18.31
N HIS A 31 -8.11 7.00 19.07
CA HIS A 31 -8.91 8.18 19.42
C HIS A 31 -8.92 9.23 18.32
N TYR A 32 -7.82 9.33 17.57
CA TYR A 32 -7.70 10.25 16.45
C TYR A 32 -7.82 9.45 15.14
N LEU A 33 -6.82 9.54 14.27
CA LEU A 33 -6.75 8.84 13.00
C LEU A 33 -5.50 7.97 12.94
N SER A 34 -5.56 6.88 12.17
CA SER A 34 -4.41 6.05 11.81
C SER A 34 -3.89 6.42 10.41
N PHE A 35 -2.67 5.98 10.10
CA PHE A 35 -2.12 6.07 8.73
C PHE A 35 -2.92 5.19 7.75
N TRP A 36 -2.60 5.25 6.45
CA TRP A 36 -3.34 4.57 5.38
C TRP A 36 -4.77 5.09 5.20
N ASP A 37 -5.70 4.24 4.76
CA ASP A 37 -7.01 4.63 4.24
C ASP A 37 -7.96 5.19 5.31
N CYS A 38 -7.66 5.02 6.60
CA CYS A 38 -8.48 5.48 7.71
C CYS A 38 -8.83 6.98 7.62
N GLY A 39 -7.85 7.83 7.29
CA GLY A 39 -8.09 9.27 7.13
C GLY A 39 -9.09 9.61 6.02
N GLU A 40 -9.03 8.89 4.90
CA GLU A 40 -9.95 9.05 3.77
C GLU A 40 -11.37 8.55 4.13
N TYR A 41 -11.47 7.37 4.74
CA TYR A 41 -12.76 6.80 5.14
C TYR A 41 -13.48 7.64 6.20
N ILE A 42 -12.77 8.18 7.19
CA ILE A 42 -13.34 9.09 8.18
C ILE A 42 -13.82 10.38 7.50
N SER A 43 -13.00 11.00 6.64
CA SER A 43 -13.38 12.22 5.91
C SER A 43 -14.65 12.02 5.09
N SER A 44 -14.68 10.94 4.31
CA SER A 44 -15.81 10.63 3.45
C SER A 44 -17.07 10.27 4.24
N ALA A 45 -16.95 9.58 5.37
CA ALA A 45 -18.05 9.26 6.24
C ALA A 45 -18.70 10.51 6.83
N VAL A 46 -17.89 11.47 7.31
CA VAL A 46 -18.40 12.66 7.99
C VAL A 46 -19.15 13.59 7.03
N LYS A 47 -18.67 13.73 5.79
CA LYS A 47 -19.20 14.71 4.81
C LYS A 47 -19.87 14.10 3.58
N LEU A 48 -20.02 12.77 3.54
CA LEU A 48 -20.49 12.02 2.37
C LEU A 48 -19.67 12.37 1.11
N GLU A 49 -18.36 12.25 1.22
CA GLU A 49 -17.43 12.50 0.10
C GLU A 49 -17.17 11.21 -0.69
N VAL A 50 -16.47 11.29 -1.83
CA VAL A 50 -16.24 10.11 -2.69
C VAL A 50 -14.82 9.60 -2.48
N THR A 51 -14.68 8.38 -1.95
CA THR A 51 -13.39 7.70 -1.72
C THR A 51 -12.86 7.04 -2.98
N HIS A 52 -11.70 6.39 -2.89
CA HIS A 52 -11.15 5.57 -3.96
C HIS A 52 -12.10 4.45 -4.40
N ALA A 53 -12.06 4.12 -5.69
CA ALA A 53 -12.87 3.08 -6.31
C ALA A 53 -12.60 1.68 -5.71
N PRO A 54 -13.63 0.84 -5.49
CA PRO A 54 -15.02 0.97 -5.91
C PRO A 54 -15.90 1.70 -4.88
N GLY A 55 -15.31 2.38 -3.88
CA GLY A 55 -16.05 3.13 -2.87
C GLY A 55 -16.77 2.28 -1.83
N ALA A 56 -17.27 2.94 -0.78
CA ALA A 56 -17.96 2.30 0.34
C ALA A 56 -19.24 3.07 0.74
N ALA A 57 -20.16 3.24 -0.23
CA ALA A 57 -21.40 4.03 -0.10
C ALA A 57 -22.19 3.80 1.20
N LEU A 58 -22.41 2.55 1.59
CA LEU A 58 -23.17 2.22 2.79
C LEU A 58 -22.37 2.51 4.06
N PHE A 59 -21.06 2.25 4.06
CA PHE A 59 -20.19 2.65 5.17
C PHE A 59 -20.25 4.16 5.38
N GLN A 60 -20.19 4.94 4.30
CA GLN A 60 -20.29 6.40 4.35
C GLN A 60 -21.65 6.88 4.88
N ILE A 61 -22.76 6.29 4.41
CA ILE A 61 -24.10 6.62 4.90
C ILE A 61 -24.22 6.34 6.40
N MET A 62 -23.75 5.18 6.86
CA MET A 62 -23.77 4.83 8.28
C MET A 62 -22.85 5.75 9.09
N GLY A 63 -21.69 6.09 8.54
CA GLY A 63 -20.74 7.02 9.14
C GLY A 63 -21.30 8.44 9.28
N ALA A 64 -22.04 8.93 8.28
CA ALA A 64 -22.71 10.22 8.34
C ALA A 64 -23.83 10.26 9.40
N VAL A 65 -24.47 9.11 9.67
CA VAL A 65 -25.42 8.99 10.79
C VAL A 65 -24.66 8.93 12.12
N ALA A 66 -23.57 8.15 12.19
CA ALA A 66 -22.76 8.03 13.38
C ALA A 66 -22.13 9.38 13.78
N SER A 67 -21.67 10.17 12.82
CA SER A 67 -21.03 11.47 13.03
C SER A 67 -21.93 12.48 13.77
N ILE A 68 -23.27 12.30 13.77
CA ILE A 68 -24.20 13.08 14.60
C ILE A 68 -23.83 12.97 16.09
N PHE A 69 -23.30 11.84 16.54
CA PHE A 69 -22.86 11.61 17.92
C PHE A 69 -21.55 12.33 18.27
N ALA A 70 -20.90 13.01 17.32
CA ALA A 70 -19.83 13.98 17.62
C ALA A 70 -20.38 15.26 18.29
N LEU A 71 -21.71 15.46 18.26
CA LEU A 71 -22.42 16.58 18.88
C LEU A 71 -21.90 17.96 18.42
N GLY A 72 -21.45 18.04 17.17
CA GLY A 72 -20.89 19.26 16.58
C GLY A 72 -19.46 19.58 17.00
N ASN A 73 -18.80 18.76 17.83
CA ASN A 73 -17.38 18.89 18.11
C ASN A 73 -16.57 18.19 17.00
N GLU A 74 -15.91 19.00 16.19
CA GLU A 74 -15.15 18.56 15.02
C GLU A 74 -14.02 17.56 15.37
N GLN A 75 -13.40 17.70 16.55
CA GLN A 75 -12.34 16.78 17.02
C GLN A 75 -12.85 15.39 17.39
N ASN A 76 -14.16 15.24 17.60
CA ASN A 76 -14.76 13.96 18.01
C ASN A 76 -15.18 13.09 16.81
N TYR A 77 -15.08 13.56 15.57
CA TYR A 77 -15.50 12.76 14.43
C TYR A 77 -14.71 11.45 14.31
N ALA A 78 -13.39 11.51 14.48
CA ALA A 78 -12.53 10.36 14.30
C ALA A 78 -12.85 9.24 15.32
N ILE A 79 -12.90 9.57 16.62
CA ILE A 79 -13.26 8.61 17.67
C ILE A 79 -14.68 8.02 17.47
N VAL A 80 -15.63 8.81 16.98
CA VAL A 80 -17.01 8.34 16.72
C VAL A 80 -17.05 7.33 15.56
N ILE A 81 -16.32 7.58 14.48
CA ILE A 81 -16.23 6.64 13.36
C ILE A 81 -15.44 5.39 13.76
N ASN A 82 -14.36 5.51 14.52
CA ASN A 82 -13.62 4.35 15.05
C ASN A 82 -14.50 3.53 16.00
N ALA A 83 -15.33 4.17 16.83
CA ALA A 83 -16.30 3.50 17.69
C ALA A 83 -17.41 2.79 16.88
N MET A 84 -17.78 3.31 15.71
CA MET A 84 -18.69 2.63 14.79
C MET A 84 -18.09 1.31 14.28
N SER A 85 -16.80 1.31 13.91
CA SER A 85 -16.08 0.07 13.54
C SER A 85 -16.06 -0.93 14.70
N ALA A 86 -15.74 -0.48 15.92
CA ALA A 86 -15.78 -1.31 17.12
C ALA A 86 -17.17 -1.93 17.36
N LEU A 87 -18.23 -1.15 17.15
CA LEU A 87 -19.61 -1.60 17.28
C LEU A 87 -19.97 -2.67 16.23
N PHE A 88 -19.61 -2.47 14.96
CA PHE A 88 -19.83 -3.46 13.91
C PHE A 88 -19.09 -4.75 14.19
N SER A 89 -17.84 -4.66 14.64
CA SER A 89 -17.04 -5.81 15.04
C SER A 89 -17.62 -6.56 16.25
N ALA A 90 -18.19 -5.86 17.23
CA ALA A 90 -18.91 -6.50 18.33
C ALA A 90 -20.16 -7.26 17.84
N PHE A 91 -20.90 -6.73 16.86
CA PHE A 91 -22.02 -7.45 16.23
C PHE A 91 -21.55 -8.68 15.44
N THR A 92 -20.37 -8.63 14.81
CA THR A 92 -19.74 -9.81 14.18
C THR A 92 -19.59 -10.94 15.21
N ILE A 93 -19.10 -10.63 16.42
CA ILE A 93 -18.96 -11.60 17.51
C ILE A 93 -20.32 -12.19 17.95
N LEU A 94 -21.37 -11.36 18.03
CA LEU A 94 -22.72 -11.80 18.33
C LEU A 94 -23.23 -12.85 17.32
N PHE A 95 -23.09 -12.55 16.02
CA PHE A 95 -23.55 -13.45 14.96
C PHE A 95 -22.67 -14.70 14.85
N LEU A 96 -21.36 -14.59 15.07
CA LEU A 96 -20.45 -15.73 15.16
C LEU A 96 -20.87 -16.69 16.28
N PHE A 97 -21.21 -16.16 17.46
CA PHE A 97 -21.67 -16.98 18.59
C PHE A 97 -22.91 -17.81 18.23
N TRP A 98 -23.91 -17.17 17.66
CA TRP A 98 -25.13 -17.86 17.26
C TRP A 98 -24.90 -18.84 16.10
N THR A 99 -23.94 -18.56 15.23
CA THR A 99 -23.53 -19.47 14.16
C THR A 99 -22.88 -20.75 14.72
N ILE A 100 -21.91 -20.61 15.62
CA ILE A 100 -21.21 -21.76 16.24
C ILE A 100 -22.19 -22.63 17.03
N THR A 101 -23.01 -22.02 17.87
CA THR A 101 -24.00 -22.74 18.68
C THR A 101 -25.04 -23.45 17.80
N HIS A 102 -25.43 -22.85 16.68
CA HIS A 102 -26.29 -23.52 15.70
C HIS A 102 -25.63 -24.76 15.11
N PHE A 103 -24.41 -24.63 14.56
CA PHE A 103 -23.74 -25.72 13.87
C PHE A 103 -23.42 -26.88 14.82
N LEU A 104 -22.89 -26.61 16.02
CA LEU A 104 -22.60 -27.67 16.98
C LEU A 104 -23.87 -28.37 17.46
N ARG A 105 -24.94 -27.61 17.70
CA ARG A 105 -26.24 -28.20 18.04
C ARG A 105 -26.68 -29.15 16.94
N ARG A 106 -26.72 -28.71 15.67
CA ARG A 106 -27.11 -29.55 14.52
C ARG A 106 -26.24 -30.80 14.37
N LEU A 107 -24.95 -30.69 14.72
CA LEU A 107 -23.99 -31.79 14.65
C LEU A 107 -24.24 -32.87 15.71
N LEU A 108 -24.67 -32.46 16.91
CA LEU A 108 -24.88 -33.36 18.04
C LEU A 108 -26.31 -33.89 18.12
N HIS A 109 -27.33 -33.03 17.89
CA HIS A 109 -28.76 -33.34 18.04
C HIS A 109 -29.62 -32.53 17.08
N LYS A 110 -30.65 -33.15 16.49
CA LYS A 110 -31.52 -32.46 15.52
C LYS A 110 -32.55 -31.54 16.19
N ASP A 111 -33.06 -31.92 17.36
CA ASP A 111 -34.13 -31.23 18.09
C ASP A 111 -33.70 -30.71 19.47
N VAL A 112 -34.18 -29.50 19.81
CA VAL A 112 -33.79 -28.79 21.05
C VAL A 112 -34.41 -29.42 22.29
N GLU A 113 -35.59 -30.04 22.14
CA GLU A 113 -36.38 -30.63 23.23
C GLU A 113 -35.77 -31.93 23.78
N GLU A 114 -34.93 -32.60 22.99
CA GLU A 114 -34.29 -33.87 23.35
C GLU A 114 -32.90 -33.69 24.01
N MET A 115 -32.42 -32.45 24.17
CA MET A 115 -31.05 -32.19 24.62
C MET A 115 -30.92 -32.19 26.15
N THR A 116 -29.96 -32.96 26.66
CA THR A 116 -29.59 -32.92 28.09
C THR A 116 -28.95 -31.59 28.49
N ARG A 117 -29.03 -31.22 29.78
CA ARG A 117 -28.39 -29.99 30.30
C ARG A 117 -26.88 -29.94 30.04
N LYS A 118 -26.19 -31.09 30.08
CA LYS A 118 -24.75 -31.19 29.82
C LYS A 118 -24.42 -30.84 28.36
N GLN A 119 -25.23 -31.33 27.42
CA GLN A 119 -25.08 -31.02 25.99
C GLN A 119 -25.41 -29.56 25.69
N GLN A 120 -26.46 -29.01 26.31
CA GLN A 120 -26.78 -27.58 26.22
C GLN A 120 -25.59 -26.71 26.66
N PHE A 121 -24.95 -27.07 27.78
CA PHE A 121 -23.75 -26.39 28.26
C PHE A 121 -22.58 -26.49 27.28
N SER A 122 -22.26 -27.69 26.77
CA SER A 122 -21.16 -27.89 25.81
C SER A 122 -21.35 -27.06 24.52
N ILE A 123 -22.60 -26.89 24.07
CA ILE A 123 -22.89 -26.07 22.89
C ILE A 123 -22.69 -24.60 23.16
N LEU A 124 -23.20 -24.07 24.26
CA LEU A 124 -23.00 -22.68 24.64
C LEU A 124 -21.51 -22.38 24.86
N PHE A 125 -20.81 -23.30 25.52
CA PHE A 125 -19.38 -23.19 25.78
C PHE A 125 -18.53 -23.17 24.50
N ALA A 126 -18.86 -24.02 23.53
CA ALA A 126 -18.24 -23.99 22.20
C ALA A 126 -18.37 -22.62 21.53
N GLY A 127 -19.57 -22.03 21.61
CA GLY A 127 -19.82 -20.67 21.16
C GLY A 127 -18.91 -19.65 21.84
N VAL A 128 -18.80 -19.71 23.18
CA VAL A 128 -17.93 -18.81 23.96
C VAL A 128 -16.46 -18.94 23.56
N VAL A 129 -15.91 -20.15 23.47
CA VAL A 129 -14.48 -20.33 23.15
C VAL A 129 -14.17 -19.88 21.72
N GLY A 130 -14.95 -20.32 20.72
CA GLY A 130 -14.68 -19.95 19.32
C GLY A 130 -14.81 -18.45 19.07
N THR A 131 -15.80 -17.79 19.68
CA THR A 131 -15.99 -16.34 19.55
C THR A 131 -14.92 -15.53 20.25
N LEU A 132 -14.51 -15.91 21.46
CA LEU A 132 -13.45 -15.18 22.16
C LEU A 132 -12.09 -15.38 21.47
N CYS A 133 -11.80 -16.56 20.91
CA CYS A 133 -10.58 -16.76 20.10
C CYS A 133 -10.56 -15.83 18.87
N PHE A 134 -11.71 -15.61 18.22
CA PHE A 134 -11.80 -14.65 17.12
C PHE A 134 -11.74 -13.20 17.61
N THR A 135 -12.39 -12.90 18.74
CA THR A 135 -12.41 -11.57 19.37
C THR A 135 -10.99 -11.06 19.61
N PHE A 136 -10.11 -11.95 20.07
CA PHE A 136 -8.71 -11.66 20.39
C PHE A 136 -7.72 -12.11 19.31
N SER A 137 -8.20 -12.42 18.10
CA SER A 137 -7.33 -12.72 16.96
C SER A 137 -6.75 -11.42 16.39
N ASP A 138 -5.49 -11.50 15.95
CA ASP A 138 -4.66 -10.33 15.59
C ASP A 138 -5.31 -9.47 14.49
N THR A 139 -5.49 -10.05 13.30
CA THR A 139 -6.00 -9.32 12.13
C THR A 139 -7.40 -8.74 12.37
N PHE A 140 -8.26 -9.46 13.08
CA PHE A 140 -9.63 -8.99 13.36
C PHE A 140 -9.64 -7.86 14.39
N TRP A 141 -8.87 -7.98 15.47
CA TRP A 141 -8.80 -6.92 16.48
C TRP A 141 -8.17 -5.65 15.91
N PHE A 142 -7.11 -5.77 15.11
CA PHE A 142 -6.49 -4.62 14.44
C PHE A 142 -7.51 -3.83 13.61
N SER A 143 -8.33 -4.52 12.82
CA SER A 143 -9.38 -3.90 11.99
C SER A 143 -10.57 -3.37 12.81
N ALA A 144 -10.79 -3.92 14.02
CA ALA A 144 -11.91 -3.55 14.87
C ALA A 144 -11.74 -2.20 15.59
N VAL A 145 -10.50 -1.69 15.67
CA VAL A 145 -10.14 -0.49 16.45
C VAL A 145 -9.89 0.76 15.59
N GLU A 146 -10.09 0.68 14.27
CA GLU A 146 -9.91 1.78 13.33
C GLU A 146 -11.09 1.92 12.34
N GLY A 147 -11.27 3.14 11.81
CA GLY A 147 -12.35 3.55 10.93
C GLY A 147 -12.21 3.06 9.49
N GLU A 148 -12.18 1.74 9.28
CA GLU A 148 -12.09 1.11 7.95
C GLU A 148 -13.31 0.20 7.60
N VAL A 149 -13.43 -0.13 6.31
CA VAL A 149 -14.56 -0.90 5.76
C VAL A 149 -14.60 -2.37 6.22
N TYR A 150 -13.47 -2.94 6.65
CA TYR A 150 -13.36 -4.37 6.97
C TYR A 150 -14.19 -4.78 8.19
N SER A 151 -14.31 -3.90 9.19
CA SER A 151 -15.20 -4.11 10.34
C SER A 151 -16.65 -4.36 9.91
N MET A 152 -17.17 -3.52 9.01
CA MET A 152 -18.54 -3.65 8.49
C MET A 152 -18.67 -4.80 7.50
N ALA A 153 -17.65 -5.07 6.67
CA ALA A 153 -17.66 -6.22 5.77
C ALA A 153 -17.79 -7.54 6.53
N LEU A 154 -17.11 -7.67 7.66
CA LEU A 154 -17.13 -8.88 8.48
C LEU A 154 -18.46 -9.05 9.22
N LEU A 155 -19.06 -7.94 9.66
CA LEU A 155 -20.43 -7.94 10.14
C LEU A 155 -21.39 -8.51 9.09
N PHE A 156 -21.25 -8.11 7.84
CA PHE A 156 -22.11 -8.60 6.75
C PHE A 156 -21.88 -10.07 6.45
N ILE A 157 -20.62 -10.54 6.40
CA ILE A 157 -20.32 -11.98 6.26
C ILE A 157 -20.95 -12.77 7.40
N ALA A 158 -20.76 -12.33 8.65
CA ALA A 158 -21.29 -13.02 9.82
C ALA A 158 -22.82 -13.02 9.84
N LEU A 159 -23.44 -11.89 9.47
CA LEU A 159 -24.88 -11.76 9.33
C LEU A 159 -25.44 -12.71 8.25
N LEU A 160 -24.83 -12.76 7.06
CA LEU A 160 -25.25 -13.64 5.96
C LEU A 160 -25.18 -15.12 6.35
N VAL A 161 -24.08 -15.54 6.98
CA VAL A 161 -23.91 -16.92 7.47
C VAL A 161 -24.91 -17.22 8.58
N TRP A 162 -25.15 -16.28 9.50
CA TRP A 162 -26.15 -16.46 10.55
C TRP A 162 -27.58 -16.52 10.00
N LEU A 163 -27.94 -15.68 9.02
CA LEU A 163 -29.27 -15.65 8.41
C LEU A 163 -29.65 -16.98 7.75
N ILE A 164 -28.69 -17.68 7.12
CA ILE A 164 -29.00 -19.00 6.56
C ILE A 164 -29.22 -20.05 7.66
N THR A 165 -28.58 -19.90 8.83
CA THR A 165 -28.88 -20.76 9.99
C THR A 165 -30.26 -20.46 10.59
N LYS A 166 -30.72 -19.20 10.47
CA LYS A 166 -32.08 -18.79 10.84
C LYS A 166 -33.13 -19.38 9.91
N TRP A 167 -32.90 -19.30 8.60
CA TRP A 167 -33.70 -20.02 7.61
C TRP A 167 -33.74 -21.53 7.91
N GLU A 168 -32.58 -22.15 8.17
CA GLU A 168 -32.50 -23.59 8.45
C GLU A 168 -33.26 -24.00 9.72
N ASN A 169 -33.29 -23.15 10.74
CA ASN A 169 -34.07 -23.38 11.95
C ASN A 169 -35.58 -23.36 11.69
N GLU A 170 -36.01 -22.54 10.75
CA GLU A 170 -37.42 -22.26 10.45
C GLU A 170 -37.85 -22.82 9.10
N TYR A 171 -37.08 -23.75 8.50
CA TYR A 171 -37.28 -24.19 7.11
C TYR A 171 -38.67 -24.80 6.82
N GLN A 172 -39.36 -25.30 7.86
CA GLN A 172 -40.74 -25.81 7.81
C GLN A 172 -41.82 -24.74 8.02
N ALA A 173 -41.46 -23.53 8.47
CA ALA A 173 -42.41 -22.45 8.65
C ALA A 173 -42.99 -22.01 7.29
N ALA A 174 -44.25 -21.58 7.28
CA ALA A 174 -44.96 -21.23 6.05
C ALA A 174 -44.31 -20.07 5.27
N ASP A 175 -43.56 -19.22 5.98
CA ASP A 175 -42.91 -18.01 5.51
C ASP A 175 -41.37 -18.06 5.64
N SER A 176 -40.78 -19.25 5.72
CA SER A 176 -39.34 -19.46 5.88
C SER A 176 -38.48 -18.71 4.84
N GLU A 177 -38.97 -18.57 3.61
CA GLU A 177 -38.26 -17.92 2.51
C GLU A 177 -38.02 -16.42 2.69
N ARG A 178 -38.67 -15.78 3.68
CA ARG A 178 -38.36 -14.39 4.08
C ARG A 178 -36.88 -14.20 4.41
N TRP A 179 -36.24 -15.24 4.97
CA TRP A 179 -34.82 -15.23 5.30
C TRP A 179 -33.94 -15.25 4.05
N ILE A 180 -34.33 -15.99 3.00
CA ILE A 180 -33.62 -15.99 1.72
C ILE A 180 -33.75 -14.61 1.05
N ILE A 181 -34.96 -14.04 1.04
CA ILE A 181 -35.18 -12.69 0.49
C ILE A 181 -34.32 -11.66 1.24
N LEU A 182 -34.27 -11.74 2.58
CA LEU A 182 -33.43 -10.87 3.40
C LEU A 182 -31.94 -11.06 3.12
N ILE A 183 -31.46 -12.29 2.91
CA ILE A 183 -30.07 -12.56 2.51
C ILE A 183 -29.74 -11.81 1.22
N PHE A 184 -30.60 -11.87 0.21
CA PHE A 184 -30.37 -11.17 -1.05
C PHE A 184 -30.45 -9.63 -0.92
N PHE A 185 -31.32 -9.11 -0.04
CA PHE A 185 -31.29 -7.68 0.33
C PHE A 185 -29.94 -7.27 0.93
N ILE A 186 -29.45 -8.03 1.91
CA ILE A 186 -28.16 -7.79 2.56
C ILE A 186 -26.99 -7.96 1.57
N LEU A 187 -27.07 -8.90 0.63
CA LEU A 187 -26.07 -9.02 -0.45
C LEU A 187 -26.01 -7.75 -1.31
N GLY A 188 -27.17 -7.19 -1.66
CA GLY A 188 -27.26 -5.90 -2.37
C GLY A 188 -26.64 -4.75 -1.58
N LEU A 189 -26.95 -4.64 -0.29
CA LEU A 189 -26.35 -3.64 0.59
C LEU A 189 -24.84 -3.83 0.76
N SER A 190 -24.36 -5.07 0.78
CA SER A 190 -22.96 -5.39 1.01
C SER A 190 -22.02 -4.87 -0.08
N VAL A 191 -22.54 -4.64 -1.30
CA VAL A 191 -21.79 -3.99 -2.37
C VAL A 191 -21.41 -2.57 -1.96
N GLY A 192 -22.26 -1.88 -1.19
CA GLY A 192 -22.02 -0.56 -0.59
C GLY A 192 -20.99 -0.58 0.54
N VAL A 193 -20.48 -1.75 0.93
CA VAL A 193 -19.45 -1.87 1.97
C VAL A 193 -18.16 -2.39 1.35
N HIS A 194 -18.19 -3.63 0.86
CA HIS A 194 -17.06 -4.28 0.22
C HIS A 194 -17.50 -5.54 -0.55
N MET A 195 -16.97 -5.76 -1.76
CA MET A 195 -17.36 -6.89 -2.62
C MET A 195 -17.05 -8.28 -2.01
N MET A 196 -16.13 -8.37 -1.04
CA MET A 196 -15.79 -9.65 -0.38
C MET A 196 -16.98 -10.30 0.34
N CYS A 197 -18.00 -9.54 0.73
CA CYS A 197 -19.15 -10.07 1.45
C CYS A 197 -19.90 -11.13 0.63
N MET A 198 -19.88 -11.00 -0.69
CA MET A 198 -20.50 -11.94 -1.61
C MET A 198 -19.78 -13.31 -1.64
N LEU A 199 -18.55 -13.42 -1.11
CA LEU A 199 -17.86 -14.70 -0.96
C LEU A 199 -18.55 -15.63 0.07
N ALA A 200 -19.51 -15.11 0.84
CA ALA A 200 -20.38 -15.92 1.70
C ALA A 200 -21.52 -16.64 0.95
N VAL A 201 -21.83 -16.24 -0.30
CA VAL A 201 -22.94 -16.83 -1.08
C VAL A 201 -22.80 -18.34 -1.24
N PRO A 202 -21.61 -18.91 -1.55
CA PRO A 202 -21.48 -20.35 -1.68
C PRO A 202 -21.78 -21.10 -0.39
N ALA A 203 -21.35 -20.59 0.76
CA ALA A 203 -21.71 -21.17 2.05
C ALA A 203 -23.23 -21.14 2.30
N VAL A 204 -23.90 -20.03 1.96
CA VAL A 204 -25.37 -19.93 2.06
C VAL A 204 -26.06 -20.99 1.18
N CYS A 205 -25.69 -21.09 -0.09
CA CYS A 205 -26.25 -22.07 -1.03
C CYS A 205 -26.01 -23.51 -0.57
N LEU A 206 -24.83 -23.79 -0.02
CA LEU A 206 -24.45 -25.13 0.41
C LEU A 206 -25.12 -25.53 1.73
N VAL A 207 -25.40 -24.60 2.65
CA VAL A 207 -26.26 -24.87 3.82
C VAL A 207 -27.70 -25.15 3.38
N TYR A 208 -28.24 -24.38 2.42
CA TYR A 208 -29.56 -24.66 1.84
C TYR A 208 -29.61 -26.07 1.21
N TYR A 209 -28.58 -26.44 0.45
CA TYR A 209 -28.44 -27.78 -0.12
C TYR A 209 -28.40 -28.86 0.96
N ALA A 210 -27.52 -28.70 1.96
CA ALA A 210 -27.33 -29.65 3.05
C ALA A 210 -28.61 -29.86 3.89
N ARG A 211 -29.54 -28.88 3.89
CA ARG A 211 -30.83 -29.04 4.55
C ARG A 211 -31.86 -29.77 3.71
N ASN A 212 -31.97 -29.46 2.42
CA ASN A 212 -33.07 -29.91 1.56
C ASN A 212 -32.78 -31.21 0.80
N TYR A 213 -31.51 -31.58 0.62
CA TYR A 213 -31.12 -32.69 -0.23
C TYR A 213 -30.23 -33.68 0.51
N THR A 214 -30.36 -34.96 0.15
CA THR A 214 -29.46 -36.02 0.61
C THR A 214 -28.22 -36.06 -0.26
N PHE A 215 -27.06 -36.23 0.36
CA PHE A 215 -25.79 -36.29 -0.37
C PHE A 215 -25.75 -37.47 -1.36
N THR A 216 -25.45 -37.14 -2.61
CA THR A 216 -25.02 -38.06 -3.66
C THR A 216 -24.03 -37.29 -4.55
N TRP A 217 -23.05 -37.95 -5.16
CA TRP A 217 -22.11 -37.25 -6.07
C TRP A 217 -22.83 -36.46 -7.17
N LYS A 218 -23.94 -36.98 -7.70
CA LYS A 218 -24.76 -36.27 -8.70
C LYS A 218 -25.41 -35.00 -8.12
N SER A 219 -26.09 -35.11 -6.97
CA SER A 219 -26.74 -33.94 -6.35
C SER A 219 -25.72 -32.90 -5.86
N PHE A 220 -24.55 -33.36 -5.41
CA PHE A 220 -23.46 -32.51 -4.95
C PHE A 220 -22.81 -31.73 -6.10
N ILE A 221 -22.53 -32.39 -7.24
CA ILE A 221 -22.04 -31.72 -8.45
C ILE A 221 -23.07 -30.69 -8.94
N LEU A 222 -24.35 -31.06 -8.98
CA LEU A 222 -25.42 -30.14 -9.38
C LEU A 222 -25.54 -28.95 -8.42
N ALA A 223 -25.45 -29.17 -7.11
CA ALA A 223 -25.50 -28.11 -6.11
C ALA A 223 -24.33 -27.12 -6.26
N ASN A 224 -23.12 -27.63 -6.50
CA ASN A 224 -21.95 -26.79 -6.78
C ASN A 224 -22.11 -26.01 -8.08
N PHE A 225 -22.58 -26.66 -9.14
CA PHE A 225 -22.87 -25.98 -10.40
C PHE A 225 -23.88 -24.85 -10.22
N ILE A 226 -25.02 -25.10 -9.56
CA ILE A 226 -26.02 -24.07 -9.25
C ILE A 226 -25.41 -22.96 -8.39
N THR A 227 -24.59 -23.31 -7.41
CA THR A 227 -23.92 -22.33 -6.53
C THR A 227 -22.99 -21.43 -7.32
N LEU A 228 -22.18 -21.99 -8.24
CA LEU A 228 -21.32 -21.22 -9.13
C LEU A 228 -22.13 -20.33 -10.09
N VAL A 229 -23.27 -20.82 -10.58
CA VAL A 229 -24.18 -20.01 -11.40
C VAL A 229 -24.75 -18.83 -10.61
N ILE A 230 -25.20 -19.05 -9.37
CA ILE A 230 -25.70 -17.97 -8.49
C ILE A 230 -24.58 -16.97 -8.20
N LEU A 231 -23.38 -17.45 -7.85
CA LEU A 231 -22.22 -16.61 -7.58
C LEU A 231 -21.87 -15.76 -8.80
N ALA A 232 -21.77 -16.35 -9.99
CA ALA A 232 -21.49 -15.66 -11.24
C ALA A 232 -22.60 -14.66 -11.60
N LEU A 233 -23.86 -15.02 -11.35
CA LEU A 233 -25.01 -14.16 -11.59
C LEU A 233 -24.98 -12.91 -10.68
N VAL A 234 -24.63 -13.06 -9.41
CA VAL A 234 -24.51 -11.94 -8.46
C VAL A 234 -23.27 -11.08 -8.78
N PHE A 235 -22.08 -11.69 -8.90
CA PHE A 235 -20.82 -10.96 -9.07
C PHE A 235 -20.60 -10.40 -10.47
N LYS A 236 -20.80 -11.22 -11.52
CA LYS A 236 -20.39 -10.90 -12.89
C LYS A 236 -21.53 -10.42 -13.79
N ILE A 237 -22.78 -10.71 -13.44
CA ILE A 237 -23.91 -10.41 -14.32
C ILE A 237 -24.73 -9.25 -13.78
N ILE A 238 -25.40 -9.37 -12.63
CA ILE A 238 -26.44 -8.40 -12.24
C ILE A 238 -25.90 -6.99 -12.06
N PHE A 239 -24.91 -6.78 -11.20
CA PHE A 239 -24.40 -5.43 -10.95
C PHE A 239 -23.69 -4.82 -12.17
N PRO A 240 -22.80 -5.54 -12.89
CA PRO A 240 -22.20 -5.02 -14.12
C PRO A 240 -23.23 -4.77 -15.24
N LEU A 241 -24.27 -5.60 -15.35
CA LEU A 241 -25.35 -5.40 -16.33
C LEU A 241 -26.16 -4.15 -16.00
N ILE A 242 -26.50 -3.92 -14.73
CA ILE A 242 -27.18 -2.69 -14.30
C ILE A 242 -26.31 -1.49 -14.65
N MET A 243 -25.03 -1.48 -14.26
CA MET A 243 -24.12 -0.37 -14.55
C MET A 243 -23.92 -0.14 -16.06
N THR A 244 -23.82 -1.21 -16.84
CA THR A 244 -23.70 -1.13 -18.30
C THR A 244 -24.99 -0.62 -18.96
N MET A 245 -26.16 -1.06 -18.47
CA MET A 245 -27.46 -0.60 -18.94
C MET A 245 -27.61 0.90 -18.72
N PHE A 246 -27.31 1.38 -17.52
CA PHE A 246 -27.33 2.80 -17.20
C PHE A 246 -26.40 3.61 -18.12
N GLY A 247 -25.13 3.21 -18.26
CA GLY A 247 -24.19 3.92 -19.13
C GLY A 247 -24.56 3.89 -20.62
N ARG A 248 -25.07 2.76 -21.14
CA ARG A 248 -25.46 2.67 -22.57
C ARG A 248 -26.72 3.44 -22.89
N LEU A 249 -27.73 3.39 -22.01
CA LEU A 249 -28.96 4.16 -22.18
C LEU A 249 -28.65 5.66 -22.06
N GLU A 250 -27.77 6.05 -21.14
CA GLU A 250 -27.32 7.44 -21.03
C GLU A 250 -26.75 7.95 -22.36
N ILE A 251 -25.80 7.24 -22.97
CA ILE A 251 -25.26 7.61 -24.28
C ILE A 251 -26.35 7.62 -25.37
N PHE A 252 -27.21 6.61 -25.42
CA PHE A 252 -28.25 6.53 -26.46
C PHE A 252 -29.24 7.69 -26.40
N PHE A 253 -29.76 8.02 -25.22
CA PHE A 253 -30.75 9.09 -25.08
C PHE A 253 -30.13 10.48 -25.25
N VAL A 254 -28.91 10.70 -24.75
CA VAL A 254 -28.24 11.99 -24.86
C VAL A 254 -27.65 12.18 -26.27
N ASN A 255 -26.74 11.31 -26.70
CA ASN A 255 -26.06 11.49 -27.99
C ASN A 255 -26.93 11.08 -29.18
N GLY A 256 -27.79 10.07 -29.01
CA GLY A 256 -28.61 9.54 -30.10
C GLY A 256 -29.92 10.30 -30.30
N LEU A 257 -30.59 10.71 -29.23
CA LEU A 257 -31.89 11.41 -29.28
C LEU A 257 -31.82 12.89 -28.92
N GLY A 258 -30.66 13.42 -28.51
CA GLY A 258 -30.47 14.83 -28.19
C GLY A 258 -31.15 15.29 -26.89
N LEU A 259 -31.44 14.37 -25.97
CA LEU A 259 -32.03 14.71 -24.68
C LEU A 259 -30.97 15.26 -23.68
N PRO A 260 -31.39 16.01 -22.65
CA PRO A 260 -30.48 16.49 -21.61
C PRO A 260 -29.76 15.36 -20.86
N PHE A 261 -28.61 15.67 -20.27
CA PHE A 261 -27.88 14.75 -19.38
C PHE A 261 -28.77 14.13 -18.30
N HIS A 262 -28.46 12.89 -17.94
CA HIS A 262 -29.19 12.02 -17.02
C HIS A 262 -30.56 11.52 -17.52
N SER A 263 -31.00 11.88 -18.73
CA SER A 263 -32.26 11.38 -19.29
C SER A 263 -32.24 9.86 -19.46
N GLY A 264 -31.13 9.29 -19.95
CA GLY A 264 -31.01 7.84 -20.10
C GLY A 264 -30.95 7.12 -18.76
N THR A 265 -30.35 7.74 -17.74
CA THR A 265 -30.34 7.29 -16.34
C THR A 265 -31.76 7.20 -15.76
N ILE A 266 -32.60 8.23 -15.96
CA ILE A 266 -34.00 8.23 -15.52
C ILE A 266 -34.78 7.12 -16.23
N VAL A 267 -34.62 6.99 -17.55
CA VAL A 267 -35.27 5.92 -18.32
C VAL A 267 -34.81 4.53 -17.85
N ALA A 268 -33.52 4.34 -17.61
CA ALA A 268 -32.96 3.10 -17.08
C ALA A 268 -33.61 2.72 -15.74
N PHE A 269 -33.80 3.71 -14.84
CA PHE A 269 -34.49 3.50 -13.58
C PHE A 269 -35.96 3.12 -13.76
N ILE A 270 -36.71 3.83 -14.62
CA ILE A 270 -38.12 3.51 -14.92
C ILE A 270 -38.24 2.10 -15.51
N LEU A 271 -37.37 1.74 -16.46
CA LEU A 271 -37.33 0.40 -17.05
C LEU A 271 -37.05 -0.67 -15.99
N MET A 272 -36.11 -0.42 -15.08
CA MET A 272 -35.80 -1.34 -13.99
C MET A 272 -37.01 -1.54 -13.05
N VAL A 273 -37.74 -0.47 -12.71
CA VAL A 273 -38.98 -0.55 -11.92
C VAL A 273 -40.08 -1.30 -12.67
N ALA A 274 -40.28 -1.00 -13.96
CA ALA A 274 -41.27 -1.66 -14.80
C ALA A 274 -40.99 -3.17 -14.95
N VAL A 275 -39.73 -3.55 -15.21
CA VAL A 275 -39.29 -4.95 -15.28
C VAL A 275 -39.51 -5.65 -13.95
N SER A 276 -39.12 -5.01 -12.83
CA SER A 276 -39.36 -5.56 -11.49
C SER A 276 -40.84 -5.80 -11.22
N TYR A 277 -41.69 -4.83 -11.55
CA TYR A 277 -43.15 -4.95 -11.42
C TYR A 277 -43.72 -6.08 -12.28
N MET A 278 -43.31 -6.18 -13.55
CA MET A 278 -43.73 -7.26 -14.46
C MET A 278 -43.30 -8.63 -13.95
N LEU A 279 -42.06 -8.77 -13.47
CA LEU A 279 -41.56 -10.02 -12.89
C LEU A 279 -42.35 -10.41 -11.64
N ILE A 280 -42.66 -9.45 -10.75
CA ILE A 280 -43.48 -9.71 -9.55
C ILE A 280 -44.88 -10.18 -9.96
N GLN A 281 -45.51 -9.50 -10.92
CA GLN A 281 -46.85 -9.89 -11.40
C GLN A 281 -46.84 -11.27 -12.06
N TYR A 282 -45.83 -11.57 -12.86
CA TYR A 282 -45.65 -12.90 -13.45
C TYR A 282 -45.48 -13.97 -12.36
N ALA A 283 -44.59 -13.77 -11.40
CA ALA A 283 -44.37 -14.70 -10.29
C ALA A 283 -45.64 -14.93 -9.46
N ARG A 284 -46.44 -13.88 -9.21
CA ARG A 284 -47.75 -14.00 -8.55
C ARG A 284 -48.74 -14.84 -9.36
N LYS A 285 -48.84 -14.61 -10.68
CA LYS A 285 -49.74 -15.35 -11.58
C LYS A 285 -49.43 -16.85 -11.63
N THR A 286 -48.15 -17.24 -11.60
CA THR A 286 -47.75 -18.66 -11.67
C THR A 286 -48.13 -19.48 -10.44
N LYS A 287 -48.40 -18.83 -9.28
CA LYS A 287 -48.65 -19.47 -7.97
C LYS A 287 -47.55 -20.43 -7.49
N LYS A 288 -46.38 -20.49 -8.15
CA LYS A 288 -45.24 -21.32 -7.74
C LYS A 288 -44.37 -20.55 -6.75
N LYS A 289 -44.22 -21.08 -5.52
CA LYS A 289 -43.43 -20.45 -4.44
C LYS A 289 -42.01 -20.09 -4.88
N ILE A 290 -41.33 -21.00 -5.58
CA ILE A 290 -39.94 -20.79 -6.04
C ILE A 290 -39.77 -19.56 -6.93
N TYR A 291 -40.71 -19.28 -7.84
CA TYR A 291 -40.62 -18.12 -8.72
C TYR A 291 -40.83 -16.81 -7.95
N GLN A 292 -41.70 -16.82 -6.94
CA GLN A 292 -41.89 -15.68 -6.06
C GLN A 292 -40.62 -15.41 -5.24
N THR A 293 -40.01 -16.44 -4.66
CA THR A 293 -38.75 -16.30 -3.92
C THR A 293 -37.64 -15.75 -4.81
N ILE A 294 -37.44 -16.31 -6.01
CA ILE A 294 -36.40 -15.84 -6.95
C ILE A 294 -36.61 -14.37 -7.31
N VAL A 295 -37.82 -13.99 -7.73
CA VAL A 295 -38.10 -12.62 -8.16
C VAL A 295 -37.97 -11.65 -6.98
N LEU A 296 -38.49 -11.99 -5.80
CA LEU A 296 -38.36 -11.12 -4.63
C LEU A 296 -36.91 -10.98 -4.19
N SER A 297 -36.12 -12.06 -4.19
CA SER A 297 -34.69 -11.99 -3.93
C SER A 297 -33.96 -11.05 -4.90
N LEU A 298 -34.24 -11.15 -6.20
CA LEU A 298 -33.65 -10.24 -7.20
C LEU A 298 -34.04 -8.79 -6.96
N VAL A 299 -35.33 -8.51 -6.73
CA VAL A 299 -35.83 -7.14 -6.50
C VAL A 299 -35.25 -6.56 -5.22
N TYR A 300 -35.25 -7.30 -4.12
CA TYR A 300 -34.69 -6.83 -2.86
C TYR A 300 -33.16 -6.65 -2.93
N MET A 301 -32.45 -7.47 -3.69
CA MET A 301 -31.02 -7.25 -3.94
C MET A 301 -30.77 -5.94 -4.70
N ILE A 302 -31.59 -5.63 -5.71
CA ILE A 302 -31.52 -4.33 -6.42
C ILE A 302 -31.85 -3.17 -5.48
N ILE A 303 -32.86 -3.32 -4.60
CA ILE A 303 -33.18 -2.31 -3.59
C ILE A 303 -31.99 -2.11 -2.64
N GLY A 304 -31.35 -3.18 -2.16
CA GLY A 304 -30.15 -3.06 -1.33
C GLY A 304 -29.00 -2.34 -2.05
N PHE A 305 -28.80 -2.65 -3.34
CA PHE A 305 -27.77 -2.03 -4.16
C PHE A 305 -28.01 -0.53 -4.41
N SER A 306 -29.24 -0.03 -4.27
CA SER A 306 -29.57 1.38 -4.49
C SER A 306 -28.82 2.35 -3.56
N CYS A 307 -28.24 1.90 -2.44
CA CYS A 307 -27.38 2.73 -1.59
C CYS A 307 -26.19 3.34 -2.36
N TRP A 308 -25.71 2.68 -3.42
CA TRP A 308 -24.65 3.19 -4.29
C TRP A 308 -25.01 4.46 -5.04
N MET A 309 -26.29 4.80 -5.17
CA MET A 309 -26.71 6.06 -5.79
C MET A 309 -26.17 7.29 -5.05
N VAL A 310 -25.78 7.16 -3.79
CA VAL A 310 -25.15 8.27 -3.05
C VAL A 310 -23.87 8.75 -3.74
N ILE A 311 -23.08 7.85 -4.33
CA ILE A 311 -21.80 8.18 -4.96
C ILE A 311 -21.96 9.19 -6.09
N PRO A 312 -22.75 8.93 -7.16
CA PRO A 312 -22.91 9.89 -8.25
C PRO A 312 -23.66 11.15 -7.80
N ILE A 313 -24.59 11.05 -6.83
CA ILE A 313 -25.28 12.22 -6.27
C ILE A 313 -24.27 13.15 -5.59
N ARG A 314 -23.34 12.59 -4.82
CA ARG A 314 -22.31 13.37 -4.12
C ARG A 314 -21.25 13.86 -5.10
N ALA A 315 -20.81 13.07 -6.06
CA ALA A 315 -19.89 13.51 -7.12
C ALA A 315 -20.44 14.75 -7.86
N ASN A 316 -21.73 14.76 -8.24
CA ASN A 316 -22.39 15.93 -8.84
C ASN A 316 -22.38 17.18 -7.93
N ALA A 317 -22.45 16.99 -6.61
CA ALA A 317 -22.34 18.09 -5.64
C ALA A 317 -20.91 18.63 -5.48
N ASN A 318 -19.92 18.00 -6.13
CA ASN A 318 -18.52 18.43 -6.22
C ASN A 318 -17.83 18.63 -4.85
N PRO A 319 -17.85 17.62 -3.94
CA PRO A 319 -17.19 17.71 -2.65
C PRO A 319 -15.68 17.95 -2.79
N PRO A 320 -15.01 18.40 -1.72
CA PRO A 320 -13.56 18.55 -1.68
C PRO A 320 -12.81 17.30 -2.13
N MET A 321 -13.14 16.15 -1.52
CA MET A 321 -12.63 14.85 -1.92
C MET A 321 -13.65 14.17 -2.84
N ASN A 322 -13.29 14.05 -4.12
CA ASN A 322 -14.17 13.44 -5.12
C ASN A 322 -13.39 12.50 -6.04
N LEU A 323 -12.78 11.44 -5.49
CA LEU A 323 -11.87 10.60 -6.26
C LEU A 323 -12.57 10.00 -7.48
N ASN A 324 -11.89 10.05 -8.63
CA ASN A 324 -12.37 9.64 -9.97
C ASN A 324 -13.56 10.41 -10.55
N ASP A 325 -14.21 11.28 -9.77
CA ASP A 325 -15.39 12.07 -10.15
C ASP A 325 -16.49 11.27 -10.91
N PRO A 326 -17.13 10.25 -10.27
CA PRO A 326 -18.14 9.42 -10.90
C PRO A 326 -19.52 10.11 -11.00
N ASP A 327 -19.58 11.35 -11.51
CA ASP A 327 -20.78 12.18 -11.59
C ASP A 327 -21.80 11.76 -12.68
N THR A 328 -21.38 10.86 -13.58
CA THR A 328 -22.21 10.37 -14.70
C THR A 328 -22.41 8.86 -14.63
N ALA A 329 -23.41 8.33 -15.35
CA ALA A 329 -23.63 6.88 -15.42
C ALA A 329 -22.44 6.11 -16.02
N ILE A 330 -21.68 6.75 -16.93
CA ILE A 330 -20.47 6.16 -17.53
C ILE A 330 -19.33 6.18 -16.52
N GLY A 331 -19.08 7.32 -15.87
CA GLY A 331 -18.08 7.45 -14.81
C GLY A 331 -18.33 6.48 -13.65
N MET A 332 -19.60 6.36 -13.22
CA MET A 332 -20.03 5.40 -12.19
C MET A 332 -19.74 3.94 -12.58
N ARG A 333 -19.95 3.56 -13.85
CA ARG A 333 -19.59 2.22 -14.34
C ARG A 333 -18.08 1.98 -14.26
N ASP A 334 -17.29 2.98 -14.65
CA ASP A 334 -15.84 2.86 -14.68
C ASP A 334 -15.23 2.84 -13.26
N TYR A 335 -15.83 3.60 -12.35
CA TYR A 335 -15.55 3.57 -10.91
C TYR A 335 -15.91 2.21 -10.30
N TYR A 336 -17.10 1.67 -10.57
CA TYR A 336 -17.50 0.33 -10.10
C TYR A 336 -16.53 -0.76 -10.59
N ASN A 337 -16.10 -0.69 -11.85
CA ASN A 337 -15.17 -1.65 -12.44
C ASN A 337 -13.71 -1.41 -12.04
N ARG A 338 -13.41 -0.31 -11.35
CA ARG A 338 -12.07 0.11 -10.92
C ARG A 338 -11.07 0.18 -12.07
N VAL A 339 -11.51 0.74 -13.20
CA VAL A 339 -10.73 0.80 -14.45
C VAL A 339 -9.37 1.47 -14.25
N GLN A 340 -9.24 2.37 -13.28
CA GLN A 340 -7.99 3.05 -12.96
C GLN A 340 -6.82 2.12 -12.55
N TYR A 341 -7.11 0.95 -11.98
CA TYR A 341 -6.06 0.03 -11.53
C TYR A 341 -5.59 -0.94 -12.63
N GLY A 342 -6.20 -0.89 -13.82
CA GLY A 342 -5.97 -1.86 -14.88
C GLY A 342 -6.53 -3.25 -14.57
N ASP A 343 -6.13 -4.23 -15.36
CA ASP A 343 -6.48 -5.64 -15.19
C ASP A 343 -5.19 -6.49 -15.13
N TRP A 344 -5.26 -7.65 -14.49
CA TRP A 344 -4.13 -8.58 -14.42
C TRP A 344 -4.56 -10.00 -14.79
N PRO A 345 -3.67 -10.77 -15.43
CA PRO A 345 -4.04 -12.07 -15.96
C PRO A 345 -4.21 -13.07 -14.82
N THR A 346 -5.46 -13.50 -14.58
CA THR A 346 -5.77 -14.49 -13.53
C THR A 346 -5.70 -15.93 -14.05
N THR A 347 -6.30 -16.22 -15.20
CA THR A 347 -6.35 -17.58 -15.77
C THR A 347 -5.47 -17.79 -16.99
N TYR A 348 -5.29 -16.76 -17.82
CA TYR A 348 -4.51 -16.84 -19.05
C TYR A 348 -3.99 -15.45 -19.41
N GLY A 349 -2.71 -15.31 -19.71
CA GLY A 349 -2.11 -14.03 -20.07
C GLY A 349 -0.59 -14.02 -19.92
N GLN A 350 -0.01 -12.83 -19.92
CA GLN A 350 1.43 -12.60 -19.97
C GLN A 350 2.16 -12.96 -18.66
N ASN A 351 3.42 -13.34 -18.79
CA ASN A 351 4.39 -13.43 -17.69
C ASN A 351 5.29 -12.19 -17.68
N TYR A 352 5.91 -11.89 -16.54
CA TYR A 352 6.79 -10.74 -16.35
C TYR A 352 7.96 -10.70 -17.36
N THR A 353 8.38 -11.85 -17.88
CA THR A 353 9.46 -11.95 -18.88
C THR A 353 9.10 -11.28 -20.21
N ALA A 354 7.81 -11.04 -20.50
CA ALA A 354 7.40 -10.25 -21.64
C ALA A 354 7.96 -8.82 -21.60
N PHE A 355 8.23 -8.30 -20.40
CA PHE A 355 8.82 -6.97 -20.21
C PHE A 355 10.34 -6.98 -20.20
N LEU A 356 10.97 -8.16 -20.13
CA LEU A 356 12.42 -8.35 -20.23
C LEU A 356 12.86 -8.66 -21.66
N ASP A 357 12.00 -9.28 -22.46
CA ASP A 357 12.25 -9.61 -23.86
C ASP A 357 11.92 -8.43 -24.80
N ALA A 358 12.75 -8.17 -25.80
CA ALA A 358 12.55 -7.11 -26.78
C ALA A 358 11.30 -7.32 -27.65
N LYS A 359 10.98 -8.58 -27.96
CA LYS A 359 9.80 -9.02 -28.72
C LYS A 359 8.71 -9.63 -27.83
N GLY A 360 8.76 -9.36 -26.52
CA GLY A 360 7.76 -9.83 -25.58
C GLY A 360 6.37 -9.19 -25.75
N ILE A 361 6.32 -7.97 -26.30
CA ILE A 361 5.10 -7.26 -26.70
C ILE A 361 5.12 -7.11 -28.23
N GLU A 362 4.03 -7.51 -28.90
CA GLU A 362 3.92 -7.40 -30.36
C GLU A 362 3.93 -5.93 -30.79
N LYS A 363 4.54 -5.66 -31.96
CA LYS A 363 4.56 -4.35 -32.60
C LYS A 363 3.85 -4.42 -33.95
N ASN A 364 3.28 -3.29 -34.38
CA ASN A 364 2.76 -3.10 -35.73
C ASN A 364 3.91 -2.84 -36.72
N GLU A 365 3.60 -2.78 -38.02
CA GLU A 365 4.60 -2.52 -39.09
C GLU A 365 5.30 -1.15 -38.93
N ASP A 366 4.62 -0.19 -38.32
CA ASP A 366 5.15 1.15 -38.00
C ASP A 366 6.06 1.18 -36.75
N GLY A 367 6.29 0.03 -36.10
CA GLY A 367 7.10 -0.11 -34.89
C GLY A 367 6.37 0.25 -33.58
N SER A 368 5.13 0.72 -33.63
CA SER A 368 4.31 0.98 -32.44
C SER A 368 3.84 -0.32 -31.79
N TYR A 369 3.60 -0.31 -30.48
CA TYR A 369 3.05 -1.50 -29.81
C TYR A 369 1.65 -1.82 -30.30
N LYS A 370 1.41 -3.09 -30.59
CA LYS A 370 0.10 -3.60 -30.97
C LYS A 370 -0.82 -3.65 -29.76
N THR A 371 -2.05 -3.23 -29.96
CA THR A 371 -3.03 -3.07 -28.87
C THR A 371 -4.38 -3.62 -29.30
N GLU A 372 -5.15 -4.15 -28.34
CA GLU A 372 -6.52 -4.60 -28.51
C GLU A 372 -7.45 -3.66 -27.74
N LYS A 373 -8.43 -3.07 -28.42
CA LYS A 373 -9.39 -2.14 -27.82
C LYS A 373 -10.31 -2.86 -26.84
N THR A 374 -10.36 -2.37 -25.59
CA THR A 374 -11.18 -2.93 -24.50
C THR A 374 -12.38 -2.04 -24.15
N GLY A 375 -12.39 -0.77 -24.56
CA GLY A 375 -13.52 0.12 -24.31
C GLY A 375 -13.32 1.51 -24.88
N ASP A 376 -14.37 2.33 -24.82
CA ASP A 376 -14.30 3.76 -25.12
C ASP A 376 -14.27 4.57 -23.82
N ILE A 377 -13.61 5.73 -23.86
CA ILE A 377 -13.62 6.73 -22.80
C ILE A 377 -14.53 7.86 -23.25
N TYR A 378 -15.49 8.23 -22.40
CA TYR A 378 -16.42 9.33 -22.63
C TYR A 378 -16.30 10.35 -21.52
N GLU A 379 -16.48 11.61 -21.90
CA GLU A 379 -16.51 12.76 -21.00
C GLU A 379 -17.77 13.58 -21.30
N LYS A 380 -18.30 14.27 -20.30
CA LYS A 380 -19.47 15.15 -20.43
C LYS A 380 -19.05 16.47 -21.09
N ASP A 381 -19.59 16.78 -22.27
CA ASP A 381 -19.35 18.06 -22.96
C ASP A 381 -20.55 19.00 -22.74
N GLU A 382 -20.41 19.91 -21.77
CA GLU A 382 -21.46 20.86 -21.44
C GLU A 382 -21.77 21.87 -22.55
N LYS A 383 -20.84 22.11 -23.49
CA LYS A 383 -21.05 23.05 -24.61
C LYS A 383 -21.95 22.46 -25.67
N THR A 384 -21.77 21.18 -25.99
CA THR A 384 -22.59 20.47 -26.98
C THR A 384 -23.83 19.83 -26.37
N GLY A 385 -23.86 19.67 -25.04
CA GLY A 385 -24.90 18.92 -24.34
C GLY A 385 -24.84 17.41 -24.60
N THR A 386 -23.67 16.89 -25.00
CA THR A 386 -23.47 15.48 -25.36
C THR A 386 -22.28 14.85 -24.63
N TYR A 387 -22.17 13.53 -24.65
CA TYR A 387 -20.97 12.81 -24.21
C TYR A 387 -19.97 12.73 -25.36
N ARG A 388 -18.84 13.41 -25.22
CA ARG A 388 -17.76 13.36 -26.20
C ARG A 388 -16.89 12.12 -25.95
N LYS A 389 -16.57 11.39 -27.01
CA LYS A 389 -15.55 10.32 -26.94
C LYS A 389 -14.17 10.96 -26.93
N THR A 390 -13.41 10.74 -25.86
CA THR A 390 -12.09 11.35 -25.63
C THR A 390 -10.95 10.38 -25.87
N GLY A 391 -11.23 9.08 -25.79
CA GLY A 391 -10.20 8.06 -25.98
C GLY A 391 -10.74 6.65 -26.11
N GLU A 392 -9.80 5.72 -26.16
CA GLU A 392 -10.06 4.29 -26.18
C GLU A 392 -9.16 3.63 -25.15
N ARG A 393 -9.72 2.66 -24.44
CA ARG A 393 -8.98 1.76 -23.55
C ARG A 393 -8.48 0.60 -24.37
N PHE A 394 -7.29 0.12 -24.04
CA PHE A 394 -6.69 -0.99 -24.74
C PHE A 394 -5.82 -1.84 -23.81
N ASN A 395 -5.61 -3.09 -24.21
CA ASN A 395 -4.58 -3.96 -23.64
C ASN A 395 -3.47 -4.15 -24.67
N TYR A 396 -2.22 -4.28 -24.22
CA TYR A 396 -1.12 -4.67 -25.10
C TYR A 396 -1.30 -6.11 -25.60
N VAL A 397 -0.96 -6.35 -26.86
CA VAL A 397 -0.91 -7.70 -27.42
C VAL A 397 0.48 -8.27 -27.13
N PHE A 398 0.53 -9.27 -26.26
CA PHE A 398 1.79 -9.93 -25.88
C PHE A 398 2.11 -11.09 -26.84
N SER A 399 3.40 -11.35 -27.05
CA SER A 399 3.85 -12.48 -27.84
C SER A 399 3.39 -13.81 -27.22
N LYS A 400 2.96 -14.75 -28.07
CA LYS A 400 2.54 -16.09 -27.66
C LYS A 400 3.62 -16.86 -26.89
N SER A 401 4.90 -16.52 -27.07
CA SER A 401 6.01 -17.11 -26.30
C SER A 401 6.01 -16.71 -24.83
N HIS A 402 5.34 -15.61 -24.45
CA HIS A 402 5.28 -15.11 -23.07
C HIS A 402 3.90 -15.23 -22.41
N ILE A 403 2.88 -15.67 -23.15
CA ILE A 403 1.54 -15.91 -22.60
C ILE A 403 1.44 -17.35 -22.09
N SER A 404 0.94 -17.59 -20.87
CA SER A 404 0.72 -18.94 -20.34
C SER A 404 -0.63 -19.10 -19.65
N PHE A 405 -1.00 -20.35 -19.36
CA PHE A 405 -2.11 -20.67 -18.46
C PHE A 405 -1.68 -20.47 -17.01
N MET A 406 -2.53 -19.82 -16.22
CA MET A 406 -2.29 -19.40 -14.84
C MET A 406 -0.93 -18.71 -14.64
N PRO A 407 -0.68 -17.58 -15.32
CA PRO A 407 0.52 -16.80 -15.05
C PRO A 407 0.40 -16.18 -13.66
N ARG A 408 1.35 -16.50 -12.78
CA ARG A 408 1.40 -15.97 -11.41
C ARG A 408 2.49 -14.94 -11.21
N MET A 409 3.53 -14.99 -12.01
CA MET A 409 4.57 -13.96 -12.11
C MET A 409 4.32 -13.12 -13.38
N PHE A 410 3.50 -12.08 -13.28
CA PHE A 410 3.01 -11.31 -14.44
C PHE A 410 3.34 -9.81 -14.42
N SER A 411 3.85 -9.28 -13.30
CA SER A 411 4.01 -7.84 -13.08
C SER A 411 5.01 -7.20 -14.05
N GLU A 412 4.70 -6.01 -14.56
CA GLU A 412 5.62 -5.18 -15.36
C GLU A 412 6.59 -4.34 -14.51
N ASP A 413 6.28 -4.19 -13.23
CA ASP A 413 7.09 -3.46 -12.27
C ASP A 413 8.50 -4.08 -12.16
N LYS A 414 9.52 -3.23 -12.30
CA LYS A 414 10.93 -3.64 -12.33
C LYS A 414 11.42 -4.20 -11.00
N GLU A 415 10.95 -3.65 -9.88
CA GLU A 415 11.30 -4.13 -8.54
C GLU A 415 10.64 -5.48 -8.28
N VAL A 416 9.36 -5.63 -8.67
CA VAL A 416 8.65 -6.91 -8.56
C VAL A 416 9.30 -7.98 -9.45
N ALA A 417 9.71 -7.64 -10.66
CA ALA A 417 10.46 -8.54 -11.53
C ALA A 417 11.80 -8.98 -10.91
N ALA A 418 12.52 -8.06 -10.28
CA ALA A 418 13.74 -8.37 -9.54
C ALA A 418 13.47 -9.31 -8.35
N ASN A 419 12.35 -9.12 -7.63
CA ASN A 419 11.94 -9.99 -6.53
C ASN A 419 11.60 -11.40 -7.01
N TYR A 420 10.93 -11.56 -8.17
CA TYR A 420 10.71 -12.89 -8.76
C TYR A 420 12.02 -13.61 -9.07
N ILE A 421 12.97 -12.91 -9.69
CA ILE A 421 14.30 -13.46 -10.01
C ILE A 421 15.06 -13.84 -8.73
N ALA A 422 15.00 -13.01 -7.68
CA ALA A 422 15.67 -13.26 -6.42
C ALA A 422 15.11 -14.49 -5.68
N LEU A 423 13.79 -14.70 -5.74
CA LEU A 423 13.11 -15.79 -5.02
C LEU A 423 13.10 -17.11 -5.80
N TYR A 424 12.87 -17.06 -7.11
CA TYR A 424 12.59 -18.25 -7.94
C TYR A 424 13.63 -18.50 -9.05
N GLY A 425 14.68 -17.67 -9.11
CA GLY A 425 15.74 -17.75 -10.10
C GLY A 425 15.46 -16.94 -11.36
N ALA A 426 16.53 -16.57 -12.04
CA ALA A 426 16.46 -15.81 -13.29
C ALA A 426 15.89 -16.65 -14.44
N PRO A 427 15.14 -16.05 -15.38
CA PRO A 427 14.62 -16.76 -16.55
C PRO A 427 15.75 -17.11 -17.52
N ASP A 428 15.69 -18.29 -18.13
CA ASP A 428 16.69 -18.71 -19.11
C ASP A 428 16.61 -17.89 -20.43
N PHE A 429 17.71 -17.90 -21.14
CA PHE A 429 18.21 -16.97 -22.16
C PHE A 429 18.87 -17.43 -23.46
N THR A 430 18.28 -17.37 -24.65
CA THR A 430 19.08 -17.72 -25.86
C THR A 430 19.59 -16.49 -26.59
N PHE A 431 20.77 -16.59 -27.20
CA PHE A 431 21.26 -15.57 -28.13
C PHE A 431 20.29 -15.43 -29.30
N ASN A 432 20.05 -14.20 -29.75
CA ASN A 432 19.11 -13.94 -30.83
C ASN A 432 19.82 -13.97 -32.20
N TYR A 433 19.94 -15.16 -32.78
CA TYR A 433 20.50 -15.32 -34.14
C TYR A 433 19.60 -14.77 -35.26
N ASP A 434 18.34 -14.44 -34.96
CA ASP A 434 17.40 -13.91 -35.95
C ASP A 434 17.58 -12.41 -36.20
N ASN A 435 18.41 -11.73 -35.38
CA ASN A 435 18.70 -10.31 -35.52
C ASN A 435 20.06 -10.14 -36.21
N GLU A 436 20.03 -9.68 -37.46
CA GLU A 436 21.22 -9.52 -38.31
C GLU A 436 22.26 -8.55 -37.70
N ASP A 437 21.82 -7.54 -36.93
CA ASP A 437 22.70 -6.56 -36.30
C ASP A 437 23.55 -7.15 -35.16
N VAL A 438 23.13 -8.27 -34.57
CA VAL A 438 23.83 -8.94 -33.46
C VAL A 438 24.41 -10.29 -33.85
N ALA A 439 23.83 -11.00 -34.83
CA ALA A 439 24.17 -12.38 -35.19
C ALA A 439 25.68 -12.60 -35.42
N ASP A 440 26.32 -11.65 -36.12
CA ASP A 440 27.74 -11.70 -36.48
C ASP A 440 28.60 -10.68 -35.71
N ASN A 441 28.03 -9.97 -34.75
CA ASN A 441 28.75 -8.95 -33.97
C ASN A 441 29.57 -9.58 -32.82
N PRO A 442 30.91 -9.45 -32.80
CA PRO A 442 31.75 -10.02 -31.75
C PRO A 442 31.48 -9.44 -30.35
N GLN A 443 31.15 -8.15 -30.26
CA GLN A 443 30.85 -7.49 -28.98
C GLN A 443 29.51 -7.99 -28.41
N ALA A 444 28.53 -8.22 -29.29
CA ALA A 444 27.25 -8.81 -28.90
C ALA A 444 27.41 -10.21 -28.30
N LYS A 445 28.26 -11.05 -28.91
CA LYS A 445 28.60 -12.38 -28.38
C LYS A 445 29.32 -12.29 -27.04
N GLN A 446 30.28 -11.38 -26.89
CA GLN A 446 30.96 -11.15 -25.61
C GLN A 446 29.99 -10.75 -24.49
N ILE A 447 29.08 -9.80 -24.75
CA ILE A 447 28.07 -9.38 -23.77
C ILE A 447 27.16 -10.56 -23.40
N PHE A 448 26.77 -11.38 -24.38
CA PHE A 448 25.98 -12.59 -24.13
C PHE A 448 26.73 -13.61 -23.26
N ASP A 449 28.01 -13.86 -23.53
CA ASP A 449 28.85 -14.78 -22.75
C ASP A 449 29.06 -14.28 -21.31
N GLU A 450 29.24 -12.96 -21.13
CA GLU A 450 29.27 -12.32 -19.80
C GLU A 450 27.93 -12.53 -19.06
N MET A 451 26.80 -12.32 -19.74
CA MET A 451 25.49 -12.60 -19.16
C MET A 451 25.30 -14.08 -18.84
N ARG A 452 25.78 -15.00 -19.68
CA ARG A 452 25.72 -16.45 -19.42
C ARG A 452 26.55 -16.84 -18.22
N THR A 453 27.73 -16.26 -18.05
CA THR A 453 28.55 -16.43 -16.85
C THR A 453 27.79 -15.99 -15.59
N LYS A 454 27.15 -14.82 -15.63
CA LYS A 454 26.31 -14.32 -14.52
C LYS A 454 25.08 -15.18 -14.24
N TYR A 455 24.55 -15.86 -15.26
CA TYR A 455 23.41 -16.76 -15.09
C TYR A 455 23.85 -18.06 -14.41
N GLU A 456 24.97 -18.63 -14.85
CA GLU A 456 25.55 -19.85 -14.28
C GLU A 456 26.02 -19.67 -12.84
N ASP A 457 26.57 -18.50 -12.50
CA ASP A 457 26.99 -18.14 -11.15
C ASP A 457 25.85 -17.63 -10.23
N LYS A 458 24.64 -17.46 -10.78
CA LYS A 458 23.44 -16.96 -10.10
C LYS A 458 23.54 -15.50 -9.60
N SER A 459 24.38 -14.69 -10.22
CA SER A 459 24.52 -13.25 -9.92
C SER A 459 23.72 -12.34 -10.84
N ILE A 460 23.18 -12.87 -11.94
CA ILE A 460 22.40 -12.10 -12.92
C ILE A 460 21.17 -11.42 -12.28
N THR A 461 20.89 -10.19 -12.71
CA THR A 461 19.81 -9.36 -12.18
C THR A 461 18.82 -8.95 -13.27
N ALA A 462 17.61 -8.52 -12.90
CA ALA A 462 16.64 -7.95 -13.85
C ALA A 462 17.22 -6.77 -14.66
N ALA A 463 18.11 -5.97 -14.06
CA ALA A 463 18.77 -4.86 -14.72
C ALA A 463 19.69 -5.30 -15.87
N ASP A 464 20.33 -6.47 -15.76
CA ASP A 464 21.16 -7.03 -16.83
C ASP A 464 20.33 -7.33 -18.09
N TYR A 465 19.13 -7.90 -17.93
CA TYR A 465 18.18 -8.13 -19.04
C TYR A 465 17.72 -6.80 -19.67
N LEU A 466 17.31 -5.85 -18.84
CA LEU A 466 16.81 -4.56 -19.31
C LEU A 466 17.87 -3.74 -20.06
N LYS A 467 19.16 -3.91 -19.72
CA LYS A 467 20.28 -3.27 -20.40
C LYS A 467 20.43 -3.74 -21.85
N VAL A 468 20.21 -5.02 -22.12
CA VAL A 468 20.40 -5.60 -23.47
C VAL A 468 19.11 -5.63 -24.30
N LYS A 469 17.95 -5.49 -23.66
CA LYS A 469 16.64 -5.47 -24.32
C LYS A 469 16.55 -4.51 -25.52
N PRO A 470 17.05 -3.26 -25.49
CA PRO A 470 16.95 -2.34 -26.63
C PRO A 470 17.67 -2.83 -27.90
N TYR A 471 18.65 -3.72 -27.74
CA TYR A 471 19.47 -4.24 -28.84
C TYR A 471 18.93 -5.55 -29.41
N ASP A 472 17.79 -6.05 -28.90
CA ASP A 472 17.20 -7.34 -29.29
C ASP A 472 18.26 -8.48 -29.29
N LEU A 473 19.15 -8.46 -28.28
CA LEU A 473 20.33 -9.34 -28.20
C LEU A 473 19.97 -10.79 -27.81
N ILE A 474 18.93 -10.94 -26.97
CA ILE A 474 18.55 -12.20 -26.34
C ILE A 474 17.05 -12.47 -26.48
N LYS A 475 16.69 -13.74 -26.52
CA LYS A 475 15.32 -14.24 -26.37
C LYS A 475 15.17 -14.82 -24.96
N VAL A 476 14.26 -14.27 -24.18
CA VAL A 476 14.03 -14.66 -22.79
C VAL A 476 12.93 -15.72 -22.73
N GLN A 477 13.21 -16.83 -22.06
CA GLN A 477 12.22 -17.87 -21.86
C GLN A 477 11.21 -17.47 -20.78
N ARG A 478 9.93 -17.76 -21.01
CA ARG A 478 8.90 -17.57 -19.99
C ARG A 478 9.03 -18.57 -18.84
N PRO A 479 8.53 -18.24 -17.64
CA PRO A 479 8.41 -19.22 -16.57
C PRO A 479 7.49 -20.38 -16.98
N SER A 480 7.86 -21.58 -16.56
CA SER A 480 7.05 -22.79 -16.72
C SER A 480 5.79 -22.74 -15.84
N PHE A 481 4.82 -23.62 -16.12
CA PHE A 481 3.67 -23.82 -15.24
C PHE A 481 4.11 -24.24 -13.83
N ALA A 482 5.14 -25.10 -13.74
CA ALA A 482 5.68 -25.55 -12.46
C ALA A 482 6.25 -24.39 -11.62
N GLN A 483 6.99 -23.46 -12.23
CA GLN A 483 7.50 -22.27 -11.53
C GLN A 483 6.37 -21.33 -11.07
N ASN A 484 5.35 -21.14 -11.91
CA ASN A 484 4.17 -20.35 -11.52
C ASN A 484 3.39 -21.00 -10.37
N MET A 485 3.26 -22.33 -10.37
CA MET A 485 2.60 -23.07 -9.29
C MET A 485 3.45 -23.12 -8.02
N ASP A 486 4.78 -23.20 -8.14
CA ASP A 486 5.67 -23.04 -7.00
C ASP A 486 5.46 -21.66 -6.37
N TYR A 487 5.53 -20.57 -7.14
CA TYR A 487 5.23 -19.22 -6.61
C TYR A 487 3.86 -19.13 -5.94
N PHE A 488 2.81 -19.68 -6.55
CA PHE A 488 1.47 -19.70 -5.98
C PHE A 488 1.40 -20.48 -4.66
N ILE A 489 2.06 -21.63 -4.57
CA ILE A 489 2.00 -22.50 -3.39
C ILE A 489 2.94 -22.01 -2.29
N SER A 490 4.23 -21.79 -2.60
CA SER A 490 5.26 -21.50 -1.61
C SER A 490 5.19 -20.06 -1.11
N PHE A 491 5.04 -19.06 -1.99
CA PHE A 491 4.93 -17.66 -1.57
C PHE A 491 3.49 -17.23 -1.33
N GLN A 492 2.64 -17.25 -2.36
CA GLN A 492 1.32 -16.60 -2.26
C GLN A 492 0.39 -17.30 -1.26
N ASN A 493 0.45 -18.63 -1.13
CA ASN A 493 -0.33 -19.36 -0.14
C ASN A 493 0.49 -19.72 1.11
N GLY A 494 1.75 -20.15 0.97
CA GLY A 494 2.60 -20.55 2.09
C GLY A 494 3.08 -19.36 2.92
N TYR A 495 3.97 -18.55 2.35
CA TYR A 495 4.55 -17.40 3.05
C TYR A 495 3.53 -16.31 3.35
N TYR A 496 2.59 -16.04 2.45
CA TYR A 496 1.63 -14.95 2.63
C TYR A 496 0.43 -15.44 3.46
N PHE A 497 -0.49 -16.22 2.88
CA PHE A 497 -1.72 -16.61 3.58
C PHE A 497 -1.49 -17.47 4.84
N VAL A 498 -0.74 -18.57 4.73
CA VAL A 498 -0.59 -19.52 5.86
C VAL A 498 0.17 -18.86 7.02
N ARG A 499 1.15 -18.00 6.75
CA ARG A 499 1.83 -17.21 7.81
C ARG A 499 0.85 -16.38 8.63
N TYR A 500 -0.07 -15.66 7.98
CA TYR A 500 -1.10 -14.88 8.69
C TYR A 500 -2.14 -15.76 9.38
N LEU A 501 -2.48 -16.93 8.82
CA LEU A 501 -3.29 -17.91 9.55
C LEU A 501 -2.60 -18.36 10.85
N MET A 502 -1.28 -18.57 10.80
CA MET A 502 -0.48 -18.95 11.97
C MET A 502 -0.31 -17.79 12.96
N TRP A 503 -0.18 -16.53 12.51
CA TRP A 503 -0.21 -15.36 13.40
C TRP A 503 -1.46 -15.36 14.29
N ASN A 504 -2.61 -15.62 13.68
CA ASN A 504 -3.89 -15.57 14.38
C ASN A 504 -4.11 -16.74 15.34
N PHE A 505 -3.53 -17.93 15.09
CA PHE A 505 -3.90 -19.16 15.82
C PHE A 505 -2.74 -20.00 16.38
N VAL A 506 -1.49 -19.58 16.17
CA VAL A 506 -0.28 -20.24 16.70
C VAL A 506 0.63 -19.26 17.42
N GLY A 507 0.87 -18.08 16.85
CA GLY A 507 1.68 -17.01 17.43
C GLY A 507 2.43 -16.21 16.37
N ARG A 508 2.93 -15.03 16.75
CA ARG A 508 3.61 -14.07 15.88
C ARG A 508 4.98 -13.70 16.44
N GLN A 509 5.99 -13.68 15.57
CA GLN A 509 7.35 -13.28 15.92
C GLN A 509 7.40 -11.77 16.19
N ASN A 510 6.94 -10.98 15.23
CA ASN A 510 6.70 -9.54 15.29
C ASN A 510 5.83 -9.16 14.08
N ASP A 511 5.38 -7.91 14.04
CA ASP A 511 4.54 -7.31 13.01
C ASP A 511 5.31 -6.50 11.96
N LEU A 512 6.65 -6.58 11.96
CA LEU A 512 7.49 -5.96 10.93
C LEU A 512 7.28 -6.65 9.59
N GLN A 513 7.29 -5.88 8.49
CA GLN A 513 7.08 -6.46 7.16
C GLN A 513 8.29 -7.29 6.70
N GLY A 514 8.14 -8.61 6.67
CA GLY A 514 9.22 -9.53 6.32
C GLY A 514 9.45 -9.70 4.81
N HIS A 515 10.70 -9.93 4.43
CA HIS A 515 11.14 -10.28 3.07
C HIS A 515 11.70 -11.73 2.98
N MET A 516 11.12 -12.66 3.73
CA MET A 516 11.55 -14.06 3.93
C MET A 516 12.77 -14.26 4.85
N GLU A 517 13.29 -13.20 5.48
CA GLU A 517 14.29 -13.30 6.55
C GLU A 517 13.72 -13.88 7.84
N ASN A 518 14.61 -14.34 8.71
CA ASN A 518 14.23 -14.96 9.98
C ASN A 518 13.97 -13.98 11.13
N THR A 519 14.01 -12.67 10.87
CA THR A 519 13.89 -11.61 11.89
C THR A 519 12.59 -10.82 11.81
N GLN A 520 11.88 -10.84 10.69
CA GLN A 520 10.74 -9.96 10.46
C GLN A 520 9.53 -10.75 9.97
N GLY A 521 8.39 -10.49 10.59
CA GLY A 521 7.08 -10.90 10.11
C GLY A 521 6.77 -12.40 10.23
N ASN A 522 7.60 -13.22 10.87
CA ASN A 522 7.37 -14.67 10.93
C ASN A 522 6.29 -15.06 11.96
N TRP A 523 5.83 -16.31 11.90
CA TRP A 523 5.02 -16.91 12.97
C TRP A 523 5.92 -17.74 13.89
N ILE A 524 5.57 -17.82 15.17
CA ILE A 524 6.24 -18.65 16.17
C ILE A 524 5.23 -19.45 16.97
N SER A 525 5.64 -20.59 17.50
CA SER A 525 4.80 -21.46 18.31
C SER A 525 4.93 -21.21 19.82
N GLY A 526 6.08 -20.72 20.29
CA GLY A 526 6.44 -20.69 21.70
C GLY A 526 7.19 -21.94 22.17
N PHE A 527 7.37 -22.94 21.30
CA PHE A 527 8.23 -24.09 21.54
C PHE A 527 9.56 -23.88 20.84
N SER A 528 10.62 -23.62 21.62
CA SER A 528 11.95 -23.31 21.09
C SER A 528 12.48 -24.35 20.10
N PHE A 529 12.19 -25.64 20.29
CA PHE A 529 12.64 -26.69 19.35
C PHE A 529 11.96 -26.62 17.97
N ILE A 530 10.72 -26.11 17.91
CA ILE A 530 10.00 -25.89 16.63
C ILE A 530 10.47 -24.58 16.02
N ASP A 531 10.47 -23.51 16.82
CA ASP A 531 10.79 -22.17 16.34
C ASP A 531 12.25 -22.09 15.87
N ASN A 532 13.17 -22.73 16.60
CA ASN A 532 14.58 -22.80 16.20
C ASN A 532 14.81 -23.66 14.95
N ALA A 533 13.99 -24.68 14.71
CA ALA A 533 14.07 -25.48 13.49
C ALA A 533 13.55 -24.69 12.27
N LEU A 534 12.54 -23.83 12.47
CA LEU A 534 11.93 -23.04 11.40
C LEU A 534 12.73 -21.77 11.08
N LEU A 535 13.31 -21.10 12.06
CA LEU A 535 13.84 -19.74 11.94
C LEU A 535 15.28 -19.58 12.46
N GLY A 536 15.91 -20.66 12.92
CA GLY A 536 17.19 -20.59 13.64
C GLY A 536 17.01 -20.11 15.08
N ASN A 537 18.10 -20.05 15.86
CA ASN A 537 18.05 -19.81 17.30
C ASN A 537 17.41 -18.47 17.67
N GLN A 538 16.16 -18.52 18.12
CA GLN A 538 15.37 -17.33 18.46
C GLN A 538 15.89 -16.60 19.70
N ASP A 539 16.54 -17.30 20.64
CA ASP A 539 17.11 -16.68 21.84
C ASP A 539 18.34 -15.81 21.52
N SER A 540 18.97 -16.03 20.36
CA SER A 540 20.09 -15.23 19.89
C SER A 540 19.68 -13.98 19.10
N MET A 541 18.38 -13.84 18.82
CA MET A 541 17.86 -12.73 18.03
C MET A 541 18.03 -11.39 18.76
N PRO A 542 18.48 -10.32 18.07
CA PRO A 542 18.56 -8.98 18.63
C PRO A 542 17.22 -8.49 19.20
N ALA A 543 17.29 -7.74 20.31
CA ALA A 543 16.11 -7.35 21.09
C ALA A 543 15.11 -6.48 20.31
N ASN A 544 15.57 -5.72 19.31
CA ASN A 544 14.73 -4.89 18.45
C ASN A 544 13.74 -5.67 17.58
N PHE A 545 13.97 -6.98 17.36
CA PHE A 545 13.03 -7.84 16.63
C PHE A 545 12.02 -8.54 17.56
N LYS A 546 12.10 -8.31 18.88
CA LYS A 546 11.14 -8.81 19.87
C LYS A 546 10.41 -7.63 20.49
N ASN A 547 9.23 -7.33 19.98
CA ASN A 547 8.41 -6.18 20.39
C ASN A 547 7.12 -6.64 21.09
N GLU A 548 6.25 -5.70 21.47
CA GLU A 548 4.99 -5.98 22.17
C GLU A 548 3.99 -6.77 21.31
N SER A 549 4.26 -6.94 20.02
CA SER A 549 3.47 -7.75 19.10
C SER A 549 3.92 -9.23 19.08
N THR A 550 5.04 -9.58 19.74
CA THR A 550 5.53 -10.95 19.87
C THR A 550 4.63 -11.77 20.80
N VAL A 551 3.95 -12.78 20.26
CA VAL A 551 2.99 -13.61 21.00
C VAL A 551 3.12 -15.09 20.65
N ALA A 552 2.82 -15.97 21.60
CA ALA A 552 2.87 -17.42 21.44
C ALA A 552 1.62 -18.10 22.03
N PHE A 553 0.90 -18.84 21.18
CA PHE A 553 -0.33 -19.55 21.52
C PHE A 553 -0.16 -21.07 21.56
N PHE A 554 1.06 -21.59 21.39
CA PHE A 554 1.42 -23.01 21.59
C PHE A 554 0.57 -23.98 20.76
N PHE A 555 0.18 -23.57 19.55
CA PHE A 555 -0.76 -24.28 18.66
C PHE A 555 -2.15 -24.56 19.25
N LEU A 556 -2.49 -24.07 20.44
CA LEU A 556 -3.74 -24.44 21.13
C LEU A 556 -4.99 -24.04 20.32
N PRO A 557 -5.11 -22.80 19.81
CA PRO A 557 -6.25 -22.42 18.96
C PRO A 557 -6.26 -23.23 17.66
N LEU A 558 -5.11 -23.41 17.00
CA LEU A 558 -5.00 -24.20 15.77
C LEU A 558 -5.48 -25.65 15.97
N ILE A 559 -5.03 -26.32 17.04
CA ILE A 559 -5.40 -27.70 17.36
C ILE A 559 -6.91 -27.80 17.61
N LEU A 560 -7.51 -26.86 18.35
CA LEU A 560 -8.97 -26.81 18.52
C LEU A 560 -9.68 -26.67 17.17
N GLY A 561 -9.19 -25.78 16.31
CA GLY A 561 -9.71 -25.61 14.95
C GLY A 561 -9.64 -26.90 14.14
N LEU A 562 -8.51 -27.59 14.13
CA LEU A 562 -8.33 -28.86 13.42
C LEU A 562 -9.23 -29.97 13.99
N ILE A 563 -9.38 -30.06 15.31
CA ILE A 563 -10.31 -31.01 15.94
C ILE A 563 -11.73 -30.72 15.48
N GLY A 564 -12.16 -29.46 15.50
CA GLY A 564 -13.50 -29.08 15.03
C GLY A 564 -13.71 -29.33 13.54
N PHE A 565 -12.70 -29.04 12.72
CA PHE A 565 -12.69 -29.31 11.28
C PHE A 565 -12.95 -30.79 11.00
N PHE A 566 -12.14 -31.69 11.58
CA PHE A 566 -12.30 -33.12 11.37
C PHE A 566 -13.56 -33.68 12.06
N PHE A 567 -13.95 -33.11 13.21
CA PHE A 567 -15.17 -33.51 13.89
C PHE A 567 -16.42 -33.22 13.05
N GLN A 568 -16.47 -32.06 12.40
CA GLN A 568 -17.56 -31.70 11.51
C GLN A 568 -17.51 -32.48 10.20
N LEU A 569 -16.35 -32.59 9.55
CA LEU A 569 -16.16 -33.35 8.31
C LEU A 569 -16.73 -34.76 8.41
N ASN A 570 -16.46 -35.45 9.52
CA ASN A 570 -16.86 -36.84 9.73
C ASN A 570 -18.33 -37.03 10.11
N ARG A 571 -19.05 -35.97 10.51
CA ARG A 571 -20.42 -36.06 11.04
C ARG A 571 -21.46 -35.31 10.21
N ASP A 572 -21.06 -34.23 9.54
CA ASP A 572 -21.94 -33.37 8.76
C ASP A 572 -21.19 -32.78 7.57
N PHE A 573 -20.94 -33.63 6.57
CA PHE A 573 -20.20 -33.26 5.37
C PHE A 573 -20.81 -32.06 4.62
N GLY A 574 -22.14 -31.95 4.58
CA GLY A 574 -22.82 -30.87 3.85
C GLY A 574 -22.54 -29.49 4.46
N ARG A 575 -22.76 -29.31 5.77
CA ARG A 575 -22.47 -28.04 6.46
C ARG A 575 -20.97 -27.80 6.62
N PHE A 576 -20.18 -28.86 6.76
CA PHE A 576 -18.72 -28.77 6.70
C PHE A 576 -18.27 -28.16 5.37
N TYR A 577 -18.75 -28.69 4.24
CA TYR A 577 -18.36 -28.22 2.91
C TYR A 577 -18.80 -26.77 2.67
N ALA A 578 -19.94 -26.35 3.22
CA ALA A 578 -20.35 -24.95 3.21
C ALA A 578 -19.32 -24.04 3.92
N LEU A 579 -18.87 -24.39 5.13
CA LEU A 579 -17.84 -23.62 5.84
C LEU A 579 -16.47 -23.69 5.15
N LEU A 580 -16.11 -24.84 4.60
CA LEU A 580 -14.89 -25.00 3.81
C LEU A 580 -14.90 -24.10 2.57
N SER A 581 -16.05 -23.97 1.89
CA SER A 581 -16.17 -23.06 0.74
C SER A 581 -15.94 -21.61 1.12
N LEU A 582 -16.48 -21.16 2.27
CA LEU A 582 -16.22 -19.82 2.80
C LEU A 582 -14.73 -19.64 3.11
N PHE A 583 -14.13 -20.60 3.82
CA PHE A 583 -12.71 -20.58 4.19
C PHE A 583 -11.82 -20.48 2.96
N ILE A 584 -12.01 -21.34 1.94
CA ILE A 584 -11.17 -21.37 0.73
C ILE A 584 -11.35 -20.11 -0.12
N LEU A 585 -12.58 -19.63 -0.30
CA LEU A 585 -12.84 -18.44 -1.13
C LEU A 585 -12.30 -17.17 -0.48
N THR A 586 -12.43 -17.05 0.85
CA THR A 586 -11.88 -15.92 1.63
C THR A 586 -10.40 -16.11 1.99
N SER A 587 -9.76 -17.16 1.48
CA SER A 587 -8.32 -17.35 1.56
C SER A 587 -7.67 -17.48 0.18
N VAL A 588 -7.40 -18.71 -0.26
CA VAL A 588 -6.78 -19.07 -1.55
C VAL A 588 -7.48 -18.36 -2.72
N GLY A 589 -8.81 -18.20 -2.65
CA GLY A 589 -9.60 -17.50 -3.66
C GLY A 589 -9.26 -16.02 -3.81
N ILE A 590 -9.09 -15.30 -2.70
CA ILE A 590 -8.68 -13.87 -2.71
C ILE A 590 -7.25 -13.75 -3.22
N VAL A 591 -6.33 -14.60 -2.75
CA VAL A 591 -4.94 -14.62 -3.22
C VAL A 591 -4.85 -14.90 -4.72
N PHE A 592 -5.64 -15.85 -5.21
CA PHE A 592 -5.74 -16.15 -6.63
C PHE A 592 -6.28 -14.97 -7.43
N TYR A 593 -7.34 -14.32 -6.94
CA TYR A 593 -8.00 -13.21 -7.64
C TYR A 593 -7.13 -11.95 -7.66
N THR A 594 -6.49 -11.61 -6.56
CA THR A 594 -5.66 -10.39 -6.42
C THR A 594 -4.26 -10.56 -7.00
N GLY A 595 -3.77 -11.79 -7.14
CA GLY A 595 -2.46 -12.06 -7.71
C GLY A 595 -1.32 -11.45 -6.91
N VAL A 596 -1.39 -11.54 -5.57
CA VAL A 596 -0.43 -10.96 -4.60
C VAL A 596 1.01 -11.02 -5.10
N LYS A 597 1.67 -9.86 -5.13
CA LYS A 597 3.05 -9.69 -5.59
C LYS A 597 4.03 -9.84 -4.42
N PRO A 598 5.30 -10.20 -4.66
CA PRO A 598 6.29 -10.29 -3.61
C PRO A 598 6.68 -8.89 -3.10
N PHE A 599 6.51 -8.71 -1.79
CA PHE A 599 6.97 -7.53 -1.04
C PHE A 599 6.31 -6.21 -1.51
N GLU A 600 4.97 -6.21 -1.57
CA GLU A 600 4.19 -4.97 -1.76
C GLU A 600 4.48 -3.96 -0.64
N VAL A 601 4.26 -2.67 -0.88
CA VAL A 601 4.54 -1.60 0.12
C VAL A 601 3.80 -1.82 1.46
N ARG A 602 2.62 -2.46 1.43
CA ARG A 602 1.91 -2.99 2.60
C ARG A 602 1.27 -4.32 2.26
N GLU A 603 1.49 -5.32 3.10
CA GLU A 603 0.76 -6.59 3.05
C GLU A 603 -0.67 -6.42 3.61
N ARG A 604 -1.64 -7.13 3.00
CA ARG A 604 -3.10 -6.91 3.18
C ARG A 604 -3.76 -8.11 3.83
N ASP A 605 -3.29 -8.47 5.01
CA ASP A 605 -3.81 -9.60 5.80
C ASP A 605 -5.29 -9.45 6.16
N TYR A 606 -5.76 -8.23 6.39
CA TYR A 606 -7.17 -7.88 6.62
C TYR A 606 -8.11 -8.34 5.50
N ALA A 607 -7.63 -8.48 4.24
CA ALA A 607 -8.43 -9.04 3.15
C ALA A 607 -8.83 -10.51 3.41
N MET A 608 -8.07 -11.22 4.24
CA MET A 608 -8.18 -12.66 4.50
C MET A 608 -8.95 -12.98 5.79
N VAL A 609 -9.37 -11.97 6.55
CA VAL A 609 -9.99 -12.13 7.87
C VAL A 609 -11.30 -12.94 7.83
N GLY A 610 -11.98 -12.99 6.68
CA GLY A 610 -13.13 -13.88 6.46
C GLY A 610 -12.79 -15.38 6.62
N SER A 611 -11.56 -15.78 6.30
CA SER A 611 -11.09 -17.15 6.49
C SER A 611 -10.81 -17.44 7.97
N PHE A 612 -10.31 -16.45 8.71
CA PHE A 612 -10.09 -16.55 10.16
C PHE A 612 -11.42 -16.64 10.91
N TYR A 613 -12.44 -15.91 10.46
CA TYR A 613 -13.82 -16.05 10.93
C TYR A 613 -14.34 -17.49 10.74
N ALA A 614 -14.16 -18.07 9.54
CA ALA A 614 -14.58 -19.44 9.27
C ALA A 614 -13.81 -20.46 10.13
N PHE A 615 -12.50 -20.25 10.31
CA PHE A 615 -11.67 -21.11 11.16
C PHE A 615 -12.07 -21.03 12.64
N ALA A 616 -12.44 -19.86 13.14
CA ALA A 616 -12.94 -19.68 14.51
C ALA A 616 -14.24 -20.46 14.78
N ILE A 617 -15.07 -20.69 13.76
CA ILE A 617 -16.22 -21.59 13.89
C ILE A 617 -15.73 -22.99 14.26
N TRP A 618 -14.73 -23.52 13.55
CA TRP A 618 -14.14 -24.81 13.86
C TRP A 618 -13.45 -24.84 15.22
N ILE A 619 -12.80 -23.77 15.66
CA ILE A 619 -12.25 -23.68 17.03
C ILE A 619 -13.35 -23.93 18.07
N GLY A 620 -14.50 -23.27 17.91
CA GLY A 620 -15.66 -23.48 18.77
C GLY A 620 -16.17 -24.92 18.71
N LEU A 621 -16.34 -25.48 17.51
CA LEU A 621 -16.77 -26.87 17.33
C LEU A 621 -15.80 -27.86 17.99
N GLY A 622 -14.49 -27.61 17.91
CA GLY A 622 -13.46 -28.43 18.53
C GLY A 622 -13.51 -28.42 20.06
N ALA A 623 -13.63 -27.24 20.66
CA ALA A 623 -13.83 -27.11 22.11
C ALA A 623 -15.09 -27.84 22.58
N GLY A 624 -16.19 -27.71 21.83
CA GLY A 624 -17.43 -28.45 22.09
C GLY A 624 -17.29 -29.97 21.92
N ALA A 625 -16.55 -30.42 20.91
CA ALA A 625 -16.29 -31.84 20.65
C ALA A 625 -15.49 -32.49 21.78
N ILE A 626 -14.44 -31.82 22.28
CA ILE A 626 -13.62 -32.29 23.40
C ILE A 626 -14.46 -32.41 24.67
N LEU A 627 -15.27 -31.39 24.99
CA LEU A 627 -16.17 -31.45 26.15
C LEU A 627 -17.22 -32.54 26.01
N TRP A 628 -17.85 -32.65 24.84
CA TRP A 628 -18.83 -33.70 24.57
C TRP A 628 -18.22 -35.10 24.72
N PHE A 629 -17.01 -35.30 24.18
CA PHE A 629 -16.29 -36.56 24.30
C PHE A 629 -15.95 -36.89 25.77
N LEU A 630 -15.43 -35.92 26.53
CA LEU A 630 -15.15 -36.11 27.95
C LEU A 630 -16.41 -36.48 28.73
N GLN A 631 -17.51 -35.75 28.51
CA GLN A 631 -18.79 -36.02 29.18
C GLN A 631 -19.32 -37.42 28.88
N SER A 632 -19.02 -37.98 27.71
CA SER A 632 -19.38 -39.35 27.34
C SER A 632 -18.57 -40.42 28.08
N LYS A 633 -17.34 -40.10 28.50
CA LYS A 633 -16.40 -41.02 29.17
C LYS A 633 -16.35 -40.85 30.68
N ILE A 634 -16.46 -39.61 31.18
CA ILE A 634 -16.29 -39.25 32.59
C ILE A 634 -17.55 -38.55 33.11
N LYS A 635 -18.21 -39.18 34.08
CA LYS A 635 -19.45 -38.66 34.67
C LYS A 635 -19.25 -37.58 35.74
N SER A 636 -18.01 -37.30 36.15
CA SER A 636 -17.65 -36.31 37.18
C SER A 636 -17.89 -34.87 36.70
N ASN A 637 -18.67 -34.10 37.47
CA ASN A 637 -18.88 -32.67 37.18
C ASN A 637 -17.59 -31.85 37.40
N GLY A 638 -16.76 -32.21 38.38
CA GLY A 638 -15.49 -31.52 38.64
C GLY A 638 -14.51 -31.60 37.47
N ALA A 639 -14.38 -32.78 36.85
CA ALA A 639 -13.52 -32.97 35.68
C ALA A 639 -14.00 -32.13 34.47
N ASN A 640 -15.31 -32.04 34.26
CA ASN A 640 -15.89 -31.22 33.20
C ASN A 640 -15.68 -29.72 33.42
N ILE A 641 -15.78 -29.25 34.67
CA ILE A 641 -15.50 -27.85 35.03
C ILE A 641 -14.01 -27.54 34.82
N ALA A 642 -13.12 -28.39 35.32
CA ALA A 642 -11.67 -28.20 35.18
C ALA A 642 -11.24 -28.11 33.70
N LEU A 643 -11.73 -29.02 32.85
CA LEU A 643 -11.48 -28.96 31.41
C LEU A 643 -12.07 -27.69 30.77
N GLY A 644 -13.28 -27.29 31.16
CA GLY A 644 -13.88 -26.05 30.69
C GLY A 644 -13.05 -24.81 31.06
N VAL A 645 -12.47 -24.77 32.26
CA VAL A 645 -11.56 -23.69 32.68
C VAL A 645 -10.28 -23.69 31.82
N VAL A 646 -9.68 -24.86 31.56
CA VAL A 646 -8.49 -24.97 30.71
C VAL A 646 -8.78 -24.49 29.29
N LEU A 647 -9.90 -24.91 28.69
CA LEU A 647 -10.29 -24.50 27.35
C LEU A 647 -10.64 -23.01 27.25
N LEU A 648 -11.22 -22.42 28.31
CA LEU A 648 -11.42 -20.97 28.41
C LEU A 648 -10.11 -20.19 28.56
N GLY A 649 -9.08 -20.80 29.15
CA GLY A 649 -7.75 -20.19 29.27
C GLY A 649 -7.12 -19.83 27.92
N ILE A 650 -7.47 -20.56 26.85
CA ILE A 650 -6.92 -20.35 25.49
C ILE A 650 -7.29 -18.96 24.93
N PRO A 651 -8.57 -18.57 24.80
CA PRO A 651 -8.90 -17.23 24.33
C PRO A 651 -8.43 -16.13 25.28
N PHE A 652 -8.43 -16.35 26.61
CA PHE A 652 -7.89 -15.36 27.54
C PHE A 652 -6.38 -15.14 27.35
N MET A 653 -5.62 -16.21 27.11
CA MET A 653 -4.20 -16.12 26.77
C MET A 653 -4.00 -15.29 25.49
N MET A 654 -4.81 -15.52 24.46
CA MET A 654 -4.78 -14.69 23.24
C MET A 654 -5.07 -13.22 23.57
N GLY A 655 -6.12 -12.96 24.34
CA GLY A 655 -6.51 -11.61 24.75
C GLY A 655 -5.40 -10.88 25.51
N PHE A 656 -4.81 -11.50 26.53
CA PHE A 656 -3.76 -10.88 27.33
C PHE A 656 -2.47 -10.64 26.56
N GLN A 657 -2.06 -11.58 25.70
CA GLN A 657 -0.84 -11.42 24.91
C GLN A 657 -0.99 -10.39 23.79
N ASN A 658 -2.16 -10.29 23.15
CA ASN A 658 -2.39 -9.32 22.07
C ASN A 658 -2.78 -7.92 22.57
N TYR A 659 -3.19 -7.74 23.82
CA TYR A 659 -3.77 -6.47 24.30
C TYR A 659 -2.87 -5.25 24.03
N THR A 660 -1.59 -5.30 24.41
CA THR A 660 -0.69 -4.14 24.33
C THR A 660 -0.43 -3.70 22.89
N SER A 661 -0.27 -4.63 21.94
CA SER A 661 -0.04 -4.28 20.54
C SER A 661 -1.30 -3.71 19.85
N HIS A 662 -2.48 -4.05 20.37
CA HIS A 662 -3.76 -3.60 19.85
C HIS A 662 -4.35 -2.40 20.59
N ASP A 663 -3.81 -2.01 21.74
CA ASP A 663 -4.20 -0.79 22.43
C ASP A 663 -3.73 0.45 21.67
N ARG A 664 -4.69 1.13 21.03
CA ARG A 664 -4.49 2.38 20.30
C ARG A 664 -5.02 3.62 21.02
N SER A 665 -5.57 3.46 22.22
CA SER A 665 -6.27 4.53 22.96
C SER A 665 -5.40 5.74 23.30
N ARG A 666 -4.07 5.60 23.25
CA ARG A 666 -3.12 6.67 23.55
C ARG A 666 -2.24 7.07 22.37
N LYS A 667 -2.48 6.51 21.18
CA LYS A 667 -1.74 6.85 19.96
C LYS A 667 -2.24 8.19 19.40
N SER A 668 -1.30 8.97 18.86
CA SER A 668 -1.61 10.22 18.15
C SER A 668 -0.70 10.47 16.95
N ALA A 669 0.10 9.48 16.54
CA ALA A 669 1.20 9.66 15.57
C ALA A 669 0.73 10.26 14.22
N ALA A 670 -0.31 9.69 13.60
CA ALA A 670 -0.77 10.16 12.29
C ALA A 670 -1.43 11.54 12.36
N HIS A 671 -2.25 11.78 13.38
CA HIS A 671 -2.86 13.09 13.62
C HIS A 671 -1.80 14.16 13.90
N ASP A 672 -0.85 13.89 14.80
CA ASP A 672 0.17 14.85 15.21
C ASP A 672 1.19 15.12 14.10
N TYR A 673 1.47 14.12 13.26
CA TYR A 673 2.19 14.29 12.00
C TYR A 673 1.45 15.26 11.08
N ALA A 674 0.17 15.02 10.77
CA ALA A 674 -0.61 15.88 9.90
C ALA A 674 -0.74 17.31 10.45
N TYR A 675 -0.96 17.44 11.77
CA TYR A 675 -0.99 18.73 12.46
C TYR A 675 0.34 19.47 12.30
N SER A 676 1.47 18.81 12.61
CA SER A 676 2.79 19.44 12.57
C SER A 676 3.21 19.79 11.15
N PHE A 677 2.87 18.93 10.18
CA PHE A 677 3.03 19.14 8.75
C PHE A 677 2.27 20.38 8.30
N LEU A 678 0.95 20.44 8.50
CA LEU A 678 0.14 21.58 8.07
C LEU A 678 0.48 22.86 8.84
N ARG A 679 0.85 22.75 10.13
CA ARG A 679 1.21 23.92 10.95
C ARG A 679 2.52 24.57 10.51
N SER A 680 3.46 23.81 9.95
CA SER A 680 4.75 24.35 9.49
C SER A 680 4.64 25.14 8.17
N LEU A 681 3.56 24.93 7.41
CA LEU A 681 3.36 25.60 6.12
C LEU A 681 3.05 27.09 6.29
N PRO A 682 3.54 27.96 5.38
CA PRO A 682 3.12 29.35 5.30
C PRO A 682 1.60 29.52 5.13
N LYS A 683 1.08 30.72 5.41
CA LYS A 683 -0.34 31.04 5.22
C LYS A 683 -0.70 31.00 3.73
N GLU A 684 -1.90 30.49 3.43
CA GLU A 684 -2.43 30.31 2.07
C GLU A 684 -1.54 29.44 1.18
N ASP A 685 -0.71 28.53 1.69
CA ASP A 685 0.25 27.75 0.89
C ASP A 685 -0.41 26.83 -0.17
N ILE A 686 0.37 26.45 -1.21
CA ILE A 686 0.09 25.31 -2.10
C ILE A 686 1.10 24.21 -1.78
N ILE A 687 0.62 23.07 -1.24
CA ILE A 687 1.48 21.95 -0.87
C ILE A 687 1.29 20.77 -1.83
N PHE A 688 2.38 20.35 -2.46
CA PHE A 688 2.44 19.12 -3.26
C PHE A 688 2.77 17.90 -2.39
N ILE A 689 1.95 16.86 -2.50
CA ILE A 689 2.02 15.61 -1.73
C ILE A 689 2.02 14.42 -2.69
N TYR A 690 2.64 13.29 -2.32
CA TYR A 690 2.97 12.21 -3.29
C TYR A 690 2.39 10.83 -2.98
N GLY A 691 2.00 10.54 -1.73
CA GLY A 691 1.49 9.22 -1.35
C GLY A 691 0.38 9.26 -0.30
N ASP A 692 -0.20 8.10 -0.02
CA ASP A 692 -1.37 7.94 0.85
C ASP A 692 -1.10 8.37 2.29
N ASN A 693 0.06 7.97 2.85
CA ASN A 693 0.45 8.30 4.23
C ASN A 693 0.75 9.78 4.47
N ASP A 694 1.03 10.54 3.40
CA ASP A 694 1.14 12.00 3.47
C ASP A 694 -0.21 12.67 3.17
N THR A 695 -1.04 12.08 2.29
CA THR A 695 -2.28 12.69 1.78
C THR A 695 -3.45 12.51 2.73
N PHE A 696 -3.75 11.27 3.14
CA PHE A 696 -4.98 10.94 3.86
C PHE A 696 -5.03 11.51 5.28
N PRO A 697 -3.94 11.51 6.08
CA PRO A 697 -3.93 12.20 7.37
C PRO A 697 -4.15 13.71 7.24
N VAL A 698 -3.59 14.34 6.21
CA VAL A 698 -3.74 15.78 5.94
C VAL A 698 -5.16 16.11 5.52
N TRP A 699 -5.74 15.35 4.57
CA TRP A 699 -7.14 15.49 4.20
C TRP A 699 -8.06 15.26 5.39
N ALA A 700 -7.79 14.26 6.23
CA ALA A 700 -8.58 13.96 7.41
C ALA A 700 -8.76 15.15 8.34
N ILE A 701 -7.68 15.84 8.72
CA ILE A 701 -7.79 16.97 9.65
C ILE A 701 -8.32 18.25 8.95
N GLN A 702 -8.07 18.42 7.65
CA GLN A 702 -8.69 19.52 6.89
C GLN A 702 -10.20 19.33 6.77
N GLU A 703 -10.66 18.09 6.53
CA GLU A 703 -12.07 17.80 6.36
C GLU A 703 -12.80 17.70 7.70
N THR A 704 -12.26 17.00 8.68
CA THR A 704 -12.96 16.83 9.96
C THR A 704 -12.87 18.04 10.87
N GLU A 705 -11.68 18.66 10.98
CA GLU A 705 -11.36 19.72 11.97
C GLU A 705 -11.22 21.12 11.37
N ARG A 706 -11.33 21.26 10.04
CA ARG A 706 -11.06 22.52 9.32
C ARG A 706 -9.69 23.12 9.64
N PHE A 707 -8.73 22.28 10.03
CA PHE A 707 -7.40 22.74 10.41
C PHE A 707 -6.62 23.14 9.16
N ARG A 708 -6.14 24.39 9.11
CA ARG A 708 -5.40 24.93 7.95
C ARG A 708 -6.16 24.75 6.63
N ASP A 709 -7.47 25.00 6.66
CA ASP A 709 -8.34 24.99 5.46
C ASP A 709 -8.04 26.14 4.47
N ASP A 710 -7.03 26.97 4.76
CA ASP A 710 -6.41 27.96 3.88
C ASP A 710 -5.36 27.37 2.93
N VAL A 711 -4.80 26.20 3.26
CA VAL A 711 -3.77 25.52 2.48
C VAL A 711 -4.41 24.66 1.40
N LYS A 712 -3.92 24.78 0.15
CA LYS A 712 -4.36 23.92 -0.96
C LYS A 712 -3.45 22.70 -1.05
N THR A 713 -4.00 21.54 -0.69
CA THR A 713 -3.33 20.24 -0.83
C THR A 713 -3.48 19.71 -2.24
N VAL A 714 -2.36 19.36 -2.87
CA VAL A 714 -2.28 18.90 -4.26
C VAL A 714 -1.54 17.56 -4.29
N ASN A 715 -2.28 16.48 -4.54
CA ASN A 715 -1.66 15.17 -4.71
C ASN A 715 -1.06 15.07 -6.13
N PHE A 716 0.27 15.05 -6.21
CA PHE A 716 1.04 15.09 -7.45
C PHE A 716 0.85 13.84 -8.33
N THR A 717 0.66 12.66 -7.74
CA THR A 717 0.43 11.43 -8.52
C THR A 717 -0.96 11.43 -9.14
N LEU A 718 -1.95 12.00 -8.44
CA LEU A 718 -3.31 12.19 -8.96
C LEU A 718 -3.40 13.32 -9.99
N LEU A 719 -2.48 14.31 -10.00
CA LEU A 719 -2.42 15.37 -11.01
C LEU A 719 -2.16 14.88 -12.45
N ALA A 720 -1.91 13.59 -12.64
CA ALA A 720 -1.90 12.98 -13.96
C ALA A 720 -3.32 12.81 -14.56
N THR A 721 -4.38 13.01 -13.77
CA THR A 721 -5.76 12.73 -14.19
C THR A 721 -6.60 14.01 -14.32
N PRO A 722 -7.46 14.15 -15.36
CA PRO A 722 -8.23 15.37 -15.58
C PRO A 722 -9.13 15.77 -14.40
N TRP A 723 -9.82 14.81 -13.78
CA TRP A 723 -10.72 15.06 -12.64
C TRP A 723 -9.99 15.68 -11.44
N SER A 724 -8.76 15.23 -11.16
CA SER A 724 -7.95 15.77 -10.05
C SER A 724 -7.48 17.18 -10.35
N ILE A 725 -7.08 17.43 -11.61
CA ILE A 725 -6.69 18.77 -12.08
C ILE A 725 -7.85 19.76 -11.91
N ASP A 726 -9.07 19.39 -12.27
CA ASP A 726 -10.25 20.24 -12.06
C ASP A 726 -10.51 20.52 -10.58
N GLN A 727 -10.34 19.51 -9.71
CA GLN A 727 -10.53 19.66 -8.27
C GLN A 727 -9.56 20.66 -7.64
N VAL A 728 -8.26 20.56 -7.94
CA VAL A 728 -7.26 21.45 -7.34
C VAL A 728 -7.38 22.90 -7.84
N LYS A 729 -7.96 23.12 -9.02
CA LYS A 729 -8.24 24.44 -9.59
C LYS A 729 -9.46 25.12 -8.99
N ARG A 730 -10.34 24.37 -8.30
CA ARG A 730 -11.48 24.94 -7.56
C ARG A 730 -11.05 25.51 -6.22
N LYS A 731 -11.78 26.52 -5.74
CA LYS A 731 -11.69 26.97 -4.34
C LYS A 731 -12.31 25.89 -3.44
N THR A 732 -11.62 25.53 -2.36
CA THR A 732 -12.08 24.57 -1.36
C THR A 732 -11.99 25.26 -0.01
N TYR A 733 -13.11 25.42 0.70
CA TYR A 733 -13.17 26.23 1.94
C TYR A 733 -12.50 27.61 1.75
N ASN A 734 -11.43 27.90 2.50
CA ASN A 734 -10.65 29.13 2.40
C ASN A 734 -9.49 29.02 1.41
N ALA A 735 -9.05 27.82 1.06
CA ALA A 735 -7.98 27.55 0.11
C ALA A 735 -8.41 27.91 -1.34
N LYS A 736 -7.74 28.91 -1.91
CA LYS A 736 -7.89 29.26 -3.33
C LYS A 736 -7.43 28.09 -4.21
N GLY A 737 -7.99 27.97 -5.40
CA GLY A 737 -7.49 27.04 -6.42
C GLY A 737 -6.05 27.35 -6.82
N ILE A 738 -5.37 26.38 -7.44
CA ILE A 738 -4.04 26.62 -8.00
C ILE A 738 -4.12 27.66 -9.15
N PRO A 739 -3.13 28.56 -9.31
CA PRO A 739 -3.08 29.44 -10.46
C PRO A 739 -2.83 28.60 -11.72
N SER A 740 -3.60 28.83 -12.78
CA SER A 740 -3.57 28.03 -14.01
C SER A 740 -4.21 28.81 -15.14
N GLN A 741 -3.67 28.71 -16.35
CA GLN A 741 -4.29 29.26 -17.57
C GLN A 741 -4.73 28.19 -18.58
N LEU A 742 -4.35 26.92 -18.34
CA LEU A 742 -4.89 25.79 -19.08
C LEU A 742 -6.37 25.60 -18.72
N THR A 743 -7.16 25.19 -19.70
CA THR A 743 -8.57 24.84 -19.56
C THR A 743 -8.73 23.32 -19.64
N HIS A 744 -9.90 22.79 -19.29
CA HIS A 744 -10.15 21.34 -19.35
C HIS A 744 -9.80 20.73 -20.73
N GLU A 745 -10.05 21.47 -21.81
CA GLU A 745 -9.71 21.06 -23.17
C GLU A 745 -8.21 20.85 -23.43
N ASP A 746 -7.34 21.43 -22.59
CA ASP A 746 -5.89 21.32 -22.74
C ASP A 746 -5.29 20.12 -21.97
N TYR A 747 -6.04 19.46 -21.09
CA TYR A 747 -5.55 18.32 -20.31
C TYR A 747 -6.51 17.15 -20.18
N ARG A 748 -7.70 17.23 -20.79
CA ARG A 748 -8.64 16.12 -20.88
C ARG A 748 -8.01 14.86 -21.48
N ASP A 749 -8.66 13.73 -21.29
CA ASP A 749 -8.19 12.47 -21.88
C ASP A 749 -8.05 12.60 -23.41
N GLY A 750 -6.95 12.08 -23.93
CA GLY A 750 -6.57 12.16 -25.34
C GLY A 750 -5.96 13.50 -25.77
N VAL A 751 -5.59 14.40 -24.85
CA VAL A 751 -4.93 15.67 -25.17
C VAL A 751 -3.70 15.86 -24.29
N ASN A 752 -2.58 16.24 -24.91
CA ASN A 752 -1.29 16.45 -24.24
C ASN A 752 -0.90 15.29 -23.31
N GLU A 753 -1.20 14.05 -23.72
CA GLU A 753 -0.89 12.84 -22.97
C GLU A 753 0.62 12.69 -22.76
N GLN A 754 1.39 13.14 -23.75
CA GLN A 754 2.83 13.28 -23.70
C GLN A 754 3.24 14.55 -24.45
N VAL A 755 4.12 15.33 -23.83
CA VAL A 755 4.75 16.51 -24.42
C VAL A 755 6.24 16.23 -24.59
N TYR A 756 6.71 16.10 -25.82
CA TYR A 756 8.13 15.82 -26.08
C TYR A 756 8.98 17.11 -26.04
N MET A 757 10.14 17.02 -25.39
CA MET A 757 11.09 18.12 -25.25
C MET A 757 12.08 18.10 -26.42
N MET A 758 11.91 19.00 -27.39
CA MET A 758 12.83 19.15 -28.52
C MET A 758 14.11 19.85 -28.06
N LYS A 759 15.24 19.16 -28.15
CA LYS A 759 16.58 19.71 -27.91
C LYS A 759 17.17 20.23 -29.21
N LYS A 760 18.32 20.91 -29.10
CA LYS A 760 19.01 21.46 -30.26
C LYS A 760 19.37 20.37 -31.27
N GLU A 761 19.82 19.22 -30.79
CA GLU A 761 20.21 18.07 -31.60
C GLU A 761 19.01 17.48 -32.35
N ASP A 762 17.81 17.48 -31.74
CA ASP A 762 16.57 17.06 -32.40
C ASP A 762 16.25 17.99 -33.60
N TRP A 763 16.38 19.31 -33.40
CA TRP A 763 16.18 20.28 -34.49
C TRP A 763 17.21 20.14 -35.60
N GLU A 764 18.50 19.98 -35.27
CA GLU A 764 19.56 19.74 -36.24
C GLU A 764 19.29 18.46 -37.06
N GLY A 765 18.82 17.40 -36.40
CA GLY A 765 18.41 16.15 -37.04
C GLY A 765 17.24 16.35 -38.00
N VAL A 766 16.16 17.02 -37.57
CA VAL A 766 14.99 17.31 -38.42
C VAL A 766 15.38 18.09 -39.67
N PHE A 767 16.14 19.18 -39.53
CA PHE A 767 16.51 20.01 -40.68
C PHE A 767 17.54 19.34 -41.61
N SER A 768 18.40 18.47 -41.07
CA SER A 768 19.32 17.67 -41.89
C SER A 768 18.56 16.63 -42.71
N MET A 769 17.61 15.91 -42.08
CA MET A 769 16.74 14.97 -42.77
C MET A 769 15.92 15.63 -43.88
N LEU A 770 15.32 16.80 -43.60
CA LEU A 770 14.56 17.54 -44.61
C LEU A 770 15.43 17.97 -45.80
N LYS A 771 16.67 18.38 -45.53
CA LYS A 771 17.64 18.73 -46.57
C LYS A 771 18.01 17.51 -47.42
N GLU A 772 18.22 16.35 -46.80
CA GLU A 772 18.51 15.09 -47.50
C GLU A 772 17.33 14.61 -48.36
N GLN A 773 16.09 14.85 -47.90
CA GLN A 773 14.86 14.55 -48.65
C GLN A 773 14.55 15.58 -49.76
N GLY A 774 15.39 16.60 -49.94
CA GLY A 774 15.20 17.64 -50.96
C GLY A 774 14.05 18.62 -50.66
N ALA A 775 13.61 18.73 -49.41
CA ALA A 775 12.59 19.69 -49.01
C ALA A 775 13.11 21.14 -49.16
N PRO A 776 12.24 22.12 -49.50
CA PRO A 776 12.64 23.53 -49.59
C PRO A 776 13.25 24.05 -48.28
N GLU A 777 14.23 24.95 -48.35
CA GLU A 777 14.80 25.57 -47.14
C GLU A 777 13.77 26.35 -46.31
N THR A 778 12.64 26.74 -46.91
CA THR A 778 11.52 27.40 -46.26
C THR A 778 10.62 26.48 -45.43
N GLU A 779 10.79 25.15 -45.52
CA GLU A 779 10.00 24.19 -44.74
C GLU A 779 10.27 24.38 -43.23
N PHE A 780 9.20 24.42 -42.42
CA PHE A 780 9.25 24.69 -40.97
C PHE A 780 10.03 25.97 -40.58
N GLN A 781 9.99 27.00 -41.43
CA GLN A 781 10.72 28.26 -41.21
C GLN A 781 10.46 28.88 -39.82
N SER A 782 9.23 28.77 -39.31
CA SER A 782 8.81 29.28 -38.00
C SER A 782 9.55 28.64 -36.81
N PHE A 783 10.08 27.42 -36.99
CA PHE A 783 10.81 26.66 -35.97
C PHE A 783 12.33 26.77 -36.10
N ARG A 784 12.88 27.23 -37.24
CA ARG A 784 14.34 27.37 -37.44
C ARG A 784 15.04 28.22 -36.39
N LYS A 785 14.34 29.20 -35.79
CA LYS A 785 14.87 30.02 -34.70
C LYS A 785 15.36 29.19 -33.50
N TYR A 786 14.78 28.02 -33.25
CA TYR A 786 15.15 27.13 -32.13
C TYR A 786 16.47 26.37 -32.35
N LEU A 787 17.11 26.50 -33.52
CA LEU A 787 18.52 26.11 -33.71
C LEU A 787 19.48 26.97 -32.88
N THR A 788 19.06 28.19 -32.55
CA THR A 788 19.87 29.18 -31.80
C THR A 788 19.22 29.60 -30.50
N GLN A 789 17.88 29.60 -30.44
CA GLN A 789 17.12 29.85 -29.23
C GLN A 789 16.92 28.55 -28.44
N ASP A 790 17.63 28.41 -27.32
CA ASP A 790 17.63 27.19 -26.51
C ASP A 790 16.76 27.28 -25.23
N SER A 791 16.07 28.41 -25.03
CA SER A 791 15.22 28.64 -23.86
C SER A 791 13.95 29.45 -24.14
N LEU A 792 12.95 29.27 -23.28
CA LEU A 792 11.68 30.01 -23.26
C LEU A 792 11.33 30.39 -21.82
N THR A 793 10.58 31.48 -21.62
CA THR A 793 9.88 31.67 -20.34
C THR A 793 8.79 30.62 -20.18
N LEU A 794 8.46 30.23 -18.95
CA LEU A 794 7.38 29.27 -18.68
C LEU A 794 6.04 29.72 -19.29
N LYS A 795 5.77 31.03 -19.29
CA LYS A 795 4.58 31.60 -19.94
C LYS A 795 4.60 31.37 -21.46
N GLN A 796 5.72 31.64 -22.12
CA GLN A 796 5.88 31.34 -23.55
C GLN A 796 5.79 29.84 -23.86
N ALA A 797 6.26 28.97 -22.95
CA ALA A 797 6.14 27.52 -23.10
C ALA A 797 4.67 27.09 -23.08
N ILE A 798 3.87 27.58 -22.13
CA ILE A 798 2.42 27.30 -22.10
C ILE A 798 1.70 27.89 -23.31
N ASP A 799 2.06 29.12 -23.71
CA ASP A 799 1.51 29.73 -24.91
C ASP A 799 1.84 28.90 -26.17
N PHE A 800 3.04 28.30 -26.22
CA PHE A 800 3.44 27.38 -27.29
C PHE A 800 2.67 26.05 -27.26
N ILE A 801 2.37 25.50 -26.08
CA ILE A 801 1.51 24.30 -25.96
C ILE A 801 0.14 24.57 -26.60
N LYS A 802 -0.43 25.73 -26.30
CA LYS A 802 -1.75 26.18 -26.81
C LYS A 802 -1.70 26.63 -28.28
N PHE A 803 -0.53 26.98 -28.79
CA PHE A 803 -0.34 27.39 -30.18
C PHE A 803 -0.60 26.23 -31.14
N LYS A 804 -1.45 26.48 -32.13
CA LYS A 804 -1.80 25.55 -33.21
C LYS A 804 -1.41 26.16 -34.55
N SER A 805 -0.70 25.40 -35.39
CA SER A 805 -0.39 25.77 -36.77
C SER A 805 -0.27 24.52 -37.64
N PRO A 806 -0.54 24.60 -38.96
CA PRO A 806 -0.36 23.47 -39.86
C PRO A 806 1.07 22.90 -39.81
N GLU A 807 2.08 23.76 -39.67
CA GLU A 807 3.48 23.36 -39.54
C GLU A 807 3.73 22.57 -38.24
N LYS A 808 3.13 22.97 -37.11
CA LYS A 808 3.26 22.21 -35.86
C LYS A 808 2.59 20.84 -35.97
N ASP A 809 1.41 20.79 -36.59
CA ASP A 809 0.67 19.54 -36.78
C ASP A 809 1.46 18.58 -37.68
N GLN A 810 2.06 19.08 -38.77
CA GLN A 810 2.94 18.29 -39.64
C GLN A 810 4.15 17.75 -38.87
N LEU A 811 4.76 18.54 -37.99
CA LEU A 811 5.86 18.09 -37.15
C LEU A 811 5.42 17.01 -36.16
N LEU A 812 4.26 17.16 -35.51
CA LEU A 812 3.71 16.14 -34.62
C LEU A 812 3.42 14.83 -35.37
N LYS A 813 2.89 14.92 -36.60
CA LYS A 813 2.65 13.75 -37.46
C LYS A 813 3.95 13.04 -37.84
N MET A 814 5.04 13.77 -38.06
CA MET A 814 6.36 13.18 -38.31
C MET A 814 6.87 12.37 -37.11
N TYR A 815 6.64 12.84 -35.88
CA TYR A 815 7.13 12.17 -34.67
C TYR A 815 6.20 11.06 -34.16
N PHE A 816 4.88 11.25 -34.27
CA PHE A 816 3.88 10.42 -33.60
C PHE A 816 2.90 9.71 -34.55
N GLY A 817 3.02 9.96 -35.86
CA GLY A 817 2.17 9.38 -36.89
C GLY A 817 0.84 10.12 -37.09
N GLU A 818 0.26 9.97 -38.29
CA GLU A 818 -0.98 10.63 -38.72
C GLU A 818 -2.19 10.28 -37.83
N GLU A 819 -2.25 9.07 -37.28
CA GLU A 819 -3.45 8.60 -36.56
C GLU A 819 -3.58 9.14 -35.13
N LYS A 820 -2.47 9.54 -34.50
CA LYS A 820 -2.44 9.81 -33.05
C LYS A 820 -1.84 11.16 -32.68
N TYR A 821 -1.32 11.93 -33.63
CA TYR A 821 -0.60 13.18 -33.37
C TYR A 821 -1.35 14.16 -32.45
N GLU A 822 -2.69 14.21 -32.51
CA GLU A 822 -3.52 15.10 -31.68
C GLU A 822 -3.44 14.83 -30.17
N LYS A 823 -3.02 13.61 -29.78
CA LYS A 823 -2.81 13.24 -28.37
C LYS A 823 -1.50 13.77 -27.80
N PHE A 824 -0.59 14.16 -28.68
CA PHE A 824 0.79 14.52 -28.36
C PHE A 824 1.02 16.01 -28.57
N ASN A 825 2.05 16.52 -27.93
CA ASN A 825 2.53 17.87 -28.17
C ASN A 825 4.05 17.90 -28.10
N ILE A 826 4.64 19.04 -28.45
CA ILE A 826 6.07 19.28 -28.31
C ILE A 826 6.29 20.60 -27.59
N LEU A 827 7.44 20.71 -26.92
CA LEU A 827 8.03 21.98 -26.54
C LEU A 827 9.33 22.15 -27.33
N PRO A 828 9.60 23.35 -27.85
CA PRO A 828 10.69 23.54 -28.80
C PRO A 828 12.07 23.65 -28.14
N VAL A 829 12.11 23.60 -26.80
CA VAL A 829 13.29 23.73 -25.96
C VAL A 829 13.10 22.88 -24.70
N ASN A 830 14.18 22.61 -23.97
CA ASN A 830 14.15 21.96 -22.66
C ASN A 830 14.61 22.86 -21.50
N LYS A 831 14.92 24.14 -21.77
CA LYS A 831 15.28 25.13 -20.74
C LYS A 831 14.18 26.17 -20.58
N PHE A 832 13.74 26.39 -19.34
CA PHE A 832 12.63 27.28 -19.00
C PHE A 832 13.03 28.36 -18.00
N ILE A 833 12.62 29.60 -18.26
CA ILE A 833 12.85 30.75 -17.38
C ILE A 833 11.60 30.98 -16.52
N LEU A 834 11.77 30.97 -15.20
CA LEU A 834 10.78 31.44 -14.22
C LEU A 834 11.19 32.85 -13.73
N PRO A 835 10.49 33.91 -14.13
CA PRO A 835 10.74 35.26 -13.63
C PRO A 835 10.47 35.38 -12.12
N VAL A 836 11.27 36.19 -11.42
CA VAL A 836 11.11 36.44 -9.99
C VAL A 836 10.51 37.82 -9.73
N ASN A 837 9.35 37.86 -9.08
CA ASN A 837 8.80 39.09 -8.52
C ASN A 837 9.19 39.22 -7.05
N LYS A 838 10.31 39.89 -6.80
CA LYS A 838 10.90 40.01 -5.46
C LYS A 838 9.99 40.74 -4.45
N GLU A 839 9.27 41.77 -4.91
CA GLU A 839 8.36 42.53 -4.06
C GLU A 839 7.19 41.66 -3.58
N ASN A 840 6.58 40.90 -4.50
CA ASN A 840 5.54 39.95 -4.14
C ASN A 840 6.08 38.84 -3.23
N ALA A 841 7.28 38.32 -3.50
CA ALA A 841 7.88 37.27 -2.68
C ALA A 841 8.06 37.70 -1.21
N VAL A 842 8.46 38.95 -0.95
CA VAL A 842 8.53 39.50 0.40
C VAL A 842 7.14 39.72 0.98
N LYS A 843 6.22 40.32 0.21
CA LYS A 843 4.84 40.61 0.67
C LYS A 843 4.05 39.36 1.03
N ALA A 844 4.26 38.27 0.31
CA ALA A 844 3.64 36.97 0.55
C ALA A 844 4.34 36.16 1.66
N GLY A 845 5.46 36.64 2.20
CA GLY A 845 6.24 35.95 3.23
C GLY A 845 7.01 34.73 2.71
N ILE A 846 7.25 34.64 1.40
CA ILE A 846 8.06 33.57 0.78
C ILE A 846 9.53 33.72 1.21
N ILE A 847 10.02 34.96 1.26
CA ILE A 847 11.33 35.34 1.80
C ILE A 847 11.21 36.51 2.76
N ASN A 848 12.18 36.65 3.65
CA ASN A 848 12.25 37.80 4.55
C ASN A 848 12.78 39.04 3.79
N PRO A 849 12.47 40.28 4.24
CA PRO A 849 13.04 41.49 3.64
C PRO A 849 14.58 41.48 3.61
N GLU A 850 15.20 40.86 4.60
CA GLU A 850 16.66 40.71 4.73
C GLU A 850 17.28 39.80 3.65
N ASP A 851 16.49 38.90 3.06
CA ASP A 851 16.93 37.99 2.02
C ASP A 851 16.93 38.62 0.62
N LEU A 852 16.33 39.82 0.47
CA LEU A 852 16.15 40.50 -0.81
C LEU A 852 17.45 40.67 -1.63
N PRO A 853 18.63 40.97 -1.02
CA PRO A 853 19.89 41.06 -1.76
C PRO A 853 20.34 39.73 -2.37
N ASN A 854 19.97 38.60 -1.77
CA ASN A 854 20.35 37.25 -2.21
C ASN A 854 19.34 36.67 -3.23
N ALA A 855 18.20 37.33 -3.42
CA ALA A 855 17.19 36.86 -4.36
C ALA A 855 17.66 37.04 -5.81
N VAL A 856 17.52 36.01 -6.65
CA VAL A 856 17.77 36.10 -8.09
C VAL A 856 16.63 36.85 -8.79
N SER A 857 16.88 37.37 -9.99
CA SER A 857 15.84 38.01 -10.82
C SER A 857 15.04 37.00 -11.64
N GLN A 858 15.61 35.82 -11.90
CA GLN A 858 14.99 34.73 -12.63
C GLN A 858 15.62 33.40 -12.24
N ILE A 859 14.85 32.32 -12.32
CA ILE A 859 15.31 30.94 -12.12
C ILE A 859 15.37 30.26 -13.49
N MET A 860 16.52 29.63 -13.79
CA MET A 860 16.71 28.83 -14.99
C MET A 860 16.48 27.36 -14.66
N ILE A 861 15.49 26.74 -15.29
CA ILE A 861 15.11 25.34 -15.11
C ILE A 861 15.55 24.57 -16.34
N THR A 862 16.33 23.50 -16.17
CA THR A 862 16.63 22.56 -17.27
C THR A 862 15.85 21.28 -17.04
N TYR A 863 14.84 21.04 -17.86
CA TYR A 863 14.05 19.81 -17.79
C TYR A 863 14.88 18.67 -18.39
N LYS A 864 15.20 17.67 -17.57
CA LYS A 864 16.10 16.56 -17.97
C LYS A 864 15.36 15.42 -18.65
N GLY A 865 14.10 15.20 -18.33
CA GLY A 865 13.24 14.23 -19.02
C GLY A 865 13.04 14.58 -20.49
N ASN A 866 12.86 13.58 -21.33
CA ASN A 866 12.55 13.80 -22.75
C ASN A 866 11.04 14.00 -22.99
N THR A 867 10.22 13.57 -22.04
CA THR A 867 8.77 13.63 -22.12
C THR A 867 8.23 14.23 -20.84
N LEU A 868 7.28 15.14 -20.98
CA LEU A 868 6.54 15.76 -19.89
C LEU A 868 5.10 15.26 -19.92
N TYR A 869 4.66 14.71 -18.80
CA TYR A 869 3.31 14.18 -18.60
C TYR A 869 2.41 15.22 -17.91
N LYS A 870 1.11 14.94 -17.81
CA LYS A 870 0.08 15.89 -17.32
C LYS A 870 0.38 16.48 -15.94
N ASN A 871 0.90 15.70 -15.00
CA ASN A 871 1.31 16.19 -13.68
C ASN A 871 2.37 17.32 -13.79
N ASN A 872 3.40 17.13 -14.60
CA ASN A 872 4.44 18.13 -14.85
C ASN A 872 3.98 19.25 -15.79
N LEU A 873 3.03 19.00 -16.69
CA LEU A 873 2.34 20.04 -17.47
C LEU A 873 1.60 21.01 -16.56
N MET A 874 0.88 20.49 -15.57
CA MET A 874 0.18 21.32 -14.60
C MET A 874 1.12 22.05 -13.66
N MET A 875 2.24 21.44 -13.27
CA MET A 875 3.30 22.15 -12.53
C MET A 875 3.87 23.31 -13.36
N MET A 876 4.16 23.08 -14.65
CA MET A 876 4.62 24.11 -15.57
C MET A 876 3.61 25.25 -15.72
N ASP A 877 2.31 24.94 -15.87
CA ASP A 877 1.24 25.93 -15.96
C ASP A 877 1.10 26.74 -14.67
N LEU A 878 1.19 26.07 -13.52
CA LEU A 878 1.17 26.72 -12.22
C LEU A 878 2.34 27.72 -12.09
N LEU A 879 3.55 27.28 -12.40
CA LEU A 879 4.76 28.12 -12.36
C LEU A 879 4.71 29.25 -13.40
N ALA A 880 4.10 29.04 -14.57
CA ALA A 880 3.90 30.08 -15.57
C ALA A 880 2.98 31.23 -15.08
N ASN A 881 2.10 30.93 -14.12
CA ASN A 881 1.18 31.89 -13.50
C ASN A 881 1.58 32.25 -12.06
N PHE A 882 2.78 31.86 -11.65
CA PHE A 882 3.33 32.07 -10.32
C PHE A 882 4.02 33.44 -10.21
N ASP A 883 3.24 34.49 -9.93
CA ASP A 883 3.73 35.85 -9.69
C ASP A 883 4.22 36.05 -8.24
N TRP A 884 4.67 34.98 -7.56
CA TRP A 884 5.21 35.01 -6.18
C TRP A 884 4.27 35.59 -5.12
N LYS A 885 2.94 35.57 -5.36
CA LYS A 885 1.92 36.10 -4.44
C LYS A 885 1.44 35.11 -3.38
N ARG A 886 1.82 33.85 -3.52
CA ARG A 886 1.35 32.71 -2.73
C ARG A 886 2.53 31.73 -2.60
N PRO A 887 2.83 31.16 -1.43
CA PRO A 887 3.91 30.17 -1.31
C PRO A 887 3.58 28.83 -1.99
N ILE A 888 4.62 28.08 -2.39
CA ILE A 888 4.53 26.71 -2.90
C ILE A 888 5.52 25.86 -2.10
N ASN A 889 5.03 24.76 -1.54
CA ASN A 889 5.83 23.79 -0.83
C ASN A 889 5.68 22.38 -1.44
N PHE A 890 6.69 21.54 -1.21
CA PHE A 890 6.73 20.13 -1.60
C PHE A 890 6.94 19.27 -0.35
N SER A 891 6.12 18.23 -0.14
CA SER A 891 6.32 17.26 0.95
C SER A 891 7.65 16.55 0.80
N SER A 892 8.33 16.30 1.93
CA SER A 892 9.54 15.48 1.96
C SER A 892 9.36 14.08 1.34
N GLY A 893 8.13 13.57 1.28
CA GLY A 893 7.81 12.26 0.72
C GLY A 893 8.07 12.09 -0.79
N GLY A 894 8.24 13.18 -1.57
CA GLY A 894 8.41 13.09 -3.03
C GLY A 894 9.67 13.73 -3.61
N ILE A 895 10.53 14.31 -2.78
CA ILE A 895 11.73 15.04 -3.25
C ILE A 895 12.93 14.15 -3.63
N TYR A 896 12.75 12.82 -3.62
CA TYR A 896 13.79 11.86 -4.00
C TYR A 896 14.08 11.87 -5.51
N ASP A 897 13.14 12.34 -6.33
CA ASP A 897 13.32 12.56 -7.77
C ASP A 897 13.20 14.05 -8.08
N SER A 898 14.21 14.62 -8.76
CA SER A 898 14.18 16.02 -9.17
C SER A 898 13.03 16.33 -10.14
N GLU A 899 12.54 15.35 -10.90
CA GLU A 899 11.41 15.56 -11.81
C GLU A 899 10.11 15.89 -11.04
N ASN A 900 9.92 15.32 -9.85
CA ASN A 900 8.73 15.54 -9.00
C ASN A 900 8.56 16.98 -8.51
N ILE A 901 9.64 17.78 -8.57
CA ILE A 901 9.67 19.20 -8.19
C ILE A 901 10.07 20.08 -9.38
N PHE A 902 9.91 19.58 -10.61
CA PHE A 902 10.23 20.30 -11.84
C PHE A 902 11.69 20.81 -11.89
N TYR A 903 12.63 20.03 -11.34
CA TYR A 903 14.06 20.32 -11.26
C TYR A 903 14.42 21.63 -10.54
N LEU A 904 13.62 22.01 -9.53
CA LEU A 904 13.83 23.21 -8.72
C LEU A 904 14.73 23.00 -7.49
N ASP A 905 15.53 21.92 -7.47
CA ASP A 905 16.26 21.44 -6.30
C ASP A 905 17.12 22.52 -5.59
N GLU A 906 17.70 23.45 -6.36
CA GLU A 906 18.61 24.48 -5.88
C GLU A 906 17.91 25.78 -5.43
N TYR A 907 16.58 25.80 -5.42
CA TYR A 907 15.77 26.98 -5.08
C TYR A 907 14.77 26.69 -3.96
N LEU A 908 15.16 25.81 -3.03
CA LEU A 908 14.31 25.37 -1.93
C LEU A 908 14.76 25.92 -0.58
N GLN A 909 13.83 26.05 0.35
CA GLN A 909 14.07 26.19 1.78
C GLN A 909 13.38 25.06 2.52
N PHE A 910 14.04 24.47 3.50
CA PHE A 910 13.47 23.40 4.30
C PHE A 910 12.73 23.95 5.53
N ASP A 911 11.43 23.66 5.60
CA ASP A 911 10.51 24.13 6.65
C ASP A 911 10.03 22.93 7.52
N GLY A 912 10.88 21.92 7.69
CA GLY A 912 10.70 20.79 8.62
C GLY A 912 10.14 19.51 7.97
N PHE A 913 8.89 19.55 7.51
CA PHE A 913 8.28 18.42 6.77
C PHE A 913 8.09 18.69 5.28
N SER A 914 8.48 19.88 4.83
CA SER A 914 8.32 20.31 3.45
C SER A 914 9.46 21.22 3.01
N TYR A 915 9.54 21.39 1.70
CA TYR A 915 10.51 22.23 1.02
C TYR A 915 9.76 23.34 0.28
N ARG A 916 9.96 24.58 0.71
CA ARG A 916 9.36 25.79 0.13
C ARG A 916 10.19 26.30 -1.04
N LEU A 917 9.54 26.59 -2.15
CA LEU A 917 10.17 27.28 -3.29
C LEU A 917 10.48 28.74 -2.94
N ILE A 918 11.74 29.13 -3.07
CA ILE A 918 12.24 30.48 -2.79
C ILE A 918 13.16 30.97 -3.93
N PRO A 919 13.28 32.29 -4.18
CA PRO A 919 14.09 32.81 -5.26
C PRO A 919 15.56 32.99 -4.85
N ILE A 920 16.13 32.08 -4.06
CA ILE A 920 17.52 32.15 -3.59
C ILE A 920 18.24 30.89 -4.03
N HIS A 921 19.32 31.07 -4.79
CA HIS A 921 20.13 29.95 -5.24
C HIS A 921 20.88 29.34 -4.06
N THR A 922 20.62 28.06 -3.81
CA THR A 922 21.28 27.25 -2.78
C THR A 922 21.80 25.98 -3.45
N PRO A 923 23.11 25.89 -3.71
CA PRO A 923 23.72 24.69 -4.29
C PRO A 923 23.40 23.45 -3.45
N GLN A 924 23.27 22.30 -4.10
CA GLN A 924 23.11 21.04 -3.38
C GLN A 924 24.35 20.75 -2.53
N HIS A 925 24.12 20.33 -1.29
CA HIS A 925 25.21 19.91 -0.40
C HIS A 925 25.73 18.53 -0.83
N PRO A 926 27.04 18.25 -0.72
CA PRO A 926 27.59 16.91 -0.99
C PRO A 926 26.93 15.79 -0.18
N ASP A 927 26.37 16.13 0.99
CA ASP A 927 25.68 15.18 1.88
C ASP A 927 24.26 14.84 1.41
N GLY A 928 23.79 15.41 0.29
CA GLY A 928 22.47 15.15 -0.30
C GLY A 928 21.34 16.03 0.25
N ASP A 929 21.61 16.86 1.26
CA ASP A 929 20.67 17.84 1.80
C ASP A 929 20.24 18.87 0.74
N LYS A 930 18.92 19.03 0.57
CA LYS A 930 18.31 20.00 -0.36
C LYS A 930 17.85 21.26 0.36
N GLY A 931 17.98 22.39 -0.33
CA GLY A 931 17.48 23.69 0.11
C GLY A 931 18.18 24.28 1.33
N ARG A 932 18.08 25.60 1.49
CA ARG A 932 18.62 26.32 2.64
C ARG A 932 17.78 26.09 3.90
N VAL A 933 18.29 26.52 5.04
CA VAL A 933 17.57 26.53 6.32
C VAL A 933 17.60 27.94 6.90
N ASP A 934 16.43 28.48 7.24
CA ASP A 934 16.33 29.65 8.12
C ASP A 934 16.38 29.14 9.59
N PRO A 935 17.43 29.49 10.35
CA PRO A 935 17.65 28.92 11.68
C PRO A 935 16.54 29.27 12.68
N ASN A 936 16.02 30.49 12.64
CA ASN A 936 15.03 30.95 13.62
C ASN A 936 13.64 30.45 13.24
N SER A 937 13.30 30.47 11.95
CA SER A 937 12.04 29.93 11.45
C SER A 937 11.93 28.44 11.77
N LEU A 938 12.95 27.65 11.40
CA LEU A 938 12.90 26.20 11.63
C LEU A 938 12.94 25.83 13.12
N TYR A 939 13.67 26.60 13.95
CA TYR A 939 13.56 26.48 15.41
C TYR A 939 12.12 26.64 15.90
N GLN A 940 11.40 27.67 15.44
CA GLN A 940 10.00 27.88 15.83
C GLN A 940 9.07 26.78 15.30
N VAL A 941 9.31 26.27 14.09
CA VAL A 941 8.58 25.13 13.55
C VAL A 941 8.73 23.92 14.47
N VAL A 942 9.96 23.54 14.82
CA VAL A 942 10.26 22.40 15.70
C VAL A 942 9.65 22.59 17.10
N LYS A 943 9.70 23.80 17.65
CA LYS A 943 9.09 24.12 18.95
C LYS A 943 7.56 23.96 18.97
N ASN A 944 6.91 24.04 17.81
CA ASN A 944 5.46 23.93 17.66
C ASN A 944 4.99 22.54 17.23
N PHE A 945 5.90 21.58 17.05
CA PHE A 945 5.54 20.20 16.73
C PHE A 945 4.72 19.55 17.84
N ARG A 946 3.79 18.70 17.42
CA ARG A 946 3.23 17.62 18.23
C ARG A 946 3.98 16.34 17.87
N TRP A 947 4.35 15.54 18.85
CA TRP A 947 5.36 14.49 18.68
C TRP A 947 4.77 13.07 18.69
N GLY A 948 3.48 12.91 18.39
CA GLY A 948 2.85 11.59 18.23
C GLY A 948 2.76 10.73 19.49
N ASN A 949 3.12 11.28 20.66
CA ASN A 949 3.18 10.64 21.98
C ASN A 949 4.23 9.51 22.13
N PHE A 950 5.30 9.52 21.32
CA PHE A 950 6.38 8.51 21.39
C PHE A 950 7.13 8.47 22.74
N LYS A 951 7.05 9.53 23.55
CA LYS A 951 7.68 9.55 24.90
C LYS A 951 7.10 8.55 25.88
N ASP A 952 5.85 8.13 25.70
CA ASP A 952 5.24 7.09 26.53
C ASP A 952 5.63 5.71 25.99
N LEU A 953 6.72 5.17 26.55
CA LEU A 953 7.28 3.89 26.11
C LEU A 953 6.34 2.69 26.36
N SER A 954 5.25 2.85 27.11
CA SER A 954 4.24 1.81 27.29
C SER A 954 3.31 1.66 26.07
N ILE A 955 3.34 2.62 25.15
CA ILE A 955 2.53 2.59 23.93
C ILE A 955 3.28 1.82 22.84
N TYR A 956 2.55 0.94 22.17
CA TYR A 956 3.04 0.23 21.01
C TYR A 956 2.83 1.02 19.72
N TYR A 957 3.83 1.15 18.85
CA TYR A 957 3.69 1.78 17.54
C TYR A 957 4.16 0.82 16.45
N ASP A 958 3.37 0.70 15.39
CA ASP A 958 3.72 -0.09 14.22
C ASP A 958 4.84 0.56 13.39
N GLU A 959 5.31 -0.18 12.38
CA GLU A 959 6.37 0.26 11.47
C GLU A 959 6.01 1.54 10.69
N THR A 960 4.73 1.73 10.34
CA THR A 960 4.31 2.93 9.62
C THR A 960 4.42 4.17 10.50
N ALA A 961 3.98 4.08 11.76
CA ALA A 961 4.08 5.19 12.69
C ALA A 961 5.54 5.51 13.07
N THR A 962 6.38 4.48 13.26
CA THR A 962 7.78 4.67 13.65
C THR A 962 8.66 5.16 12.50
N SER A 963 8.37 4.81 11.24
CA SER A 963 9.13 5.32 10.09
C SER A 963 9.03 6.85 9.95
N ASN A 964 7.91 7.44 10.36
CA ASN A 964 7.68 8.89 10.33
C ASN A 964 8.53 9.69 11.36
N ILE A 965 9.16 9.03 12.33
CA ILE A 965 10.10 9.65 13.30
C ILE A 965 11.26 10.34 12.58
N ILE A 966 11.68 9.80 11.43
CA ILE A 966 12.81 10.33 10.65
C ILE A 966 12.58 11.81 10.31
N GLY A 967 11.36 12.20 9.92
CA GLY A 967 11.03 13.59 9.57
C GLY A 967 11.21 14.56 10.75
N TYR A 968 10.79 14.16 11.95
CA TYR A 968 10.96 14.97 13.18
C TYR A 968 12.44 15.18 13.52
N ARG A 969 13.22 14.09 13.54
CA ARG A 969 14.65 14.15 13.89
C ARG A 969 15.49 14.86 12.82
N MET A 970 15.15 14.69 11.55
CA MET A 970 15.77 15.44 10.44
C MET A 970 15.50 16.94 10.60
N SER A 971 14.26 17.34 10.90
CA SER A 971 13.91 18.73 11.17
C SER A 971 14.77 19.35 12.28
N VAL A 972 14.90 18.62 13.40
CA VAL A 972 15.72 19.05 14.54
C VAL A 972 17.19 19.17 14.13
N SER A 973 17.73 18.16 13.47
CA SER A 973 19.14 18.13 13.03
C SER A 973 19.48 19.33 12.13
N ARG A 974 18.66 19.57 11.10
CA ARG A 974 18.88 20.69 10.17
C ARG A 974 18.73 22.04 10.86
N ALA A 975 17.80 22.18 11.80
CA ALA A 975 17.67 23.38 12.62
C ALA A 975 18.91 23.61 13.50
N VAL A 976 19.40 22.56 14.17
CA VAL A 976 20.59 22.60 15.03
C VAL A 976 21.81 23.05 14.26
N SER A 977 22.08 22.44 13.10
CA SER A 977 23.20 22.83 12.23
C SER A 977 23.14 24.31 11.86
N ALA A 978 21.97 24.80 11.43
CA ALA A 978 21.79 26.21 11.09
C ALA A 978 21.94 27.15 12.31
N LEU A 979 21.40 26.78 13.47
CA LEU A 979 21.52 27.56 14.71
C LEU A 979 22.97 27.65 15.19
N VAL A 980 23.73 26.55 15.15
CA VAL A 980 25.13 26.53 15.55
C VAL A 980 25.99 27.40 14.62
N LEU A 981 25.77 27.32 13.31
CA LEU A 981 26.44 28.19 12.34
C LEU A 981 26.16 29.69 12.60
N ASN A 982 25.01 30.01 13.20
CA ASN A 982 24.63 31.36 13.61
C ASN A 982 24.97 31.69 15.08
N ASN A 983 25.86 30.92 15.72
CA ASN A 983 26.28 31.08 17.12
C ASN A 983 25.14 30.97 18.17
N GLN A 984 24.02 30.33 17.83
CA GLN A 984 22.86 30.15 18.72
C GLN A 984 22.83 28.77 19.40
N LYS A 985 23.94 28.35 20.01
CA LYS A 985 24.09 27.01 20.60
C LYS A 985 23.07 26.67 21.70
N ALA A 986 22.65 27.66 22.49
CA ALA A 986 21.65 27.43 23.54
C ALA A 986 20.30 26.95 22.99
N LYS A 987 19.82 27.58 21.91
CA LYS A 987 18.60 27.16 21.20
C LYS A 987 18.77 25.79 20.55
N ALA A 988 19.96 25.51 20.02
CA ALA A 988 20.27 24.23 19.40
C ALA A 988 20.19 23.09 20.42
N LEU A 989 20.77 23.27 21.61
CA LEU A 989 20.66 22.31 22.72
C LEU A 989 19.23 22.11 23.19
N GLU A 990 18.44 23.18 23.26
CA GLU A 990 17.04 23.10 23.68
C GLU A 990 16.21 22.18 22.79
N ILE A 991 16.32 22.29 21.46
CA ILE A 991 15.55 21.45 20.53
C ILE A 991 16.09 20.02 20.42
N LEU A 992 17.40 19.81 20.65
CA LEU A 992 17.98 18.46 20.76
C LEU A 992 17.43 17.73 22.00
N ASP A 993 17.41 18.43 23.14
CA ASP A 993 16.89 17.87 24.39
C ASP A 993 15.37 17.65 24.32
N LEU A 994 14.64 18.54 23.63
CA LEU A 994 13.22 18.33 23.31
C LEU A 994 13.01 17.05 22.49
N ALA A 995 13.75 16.89 21.39
CA ALA A 995 13.62 15.71 20.52
C ALA A 995 13.99 14.42 21.25
N ALA A 996 15.04 14.43 22.07
CA ALA A 996 15.45 13.28 22.87
C ALA A 996 14.43 12.92 23.96
N LYS A 997 13.73 13.92 24.52
CA LYS A 997 12.64 13.71 25.47
C LYS A 997 11.38 13.18 24.81
N GLU A 998 11.00 13.74 23.66
CA GLU A 998 9.74 13.40 22.98
C GLU A 998 9.85 12.11 22.16
N ILE A 999 11.05 11.75 21.67
CA ILE A 999 11.31 10.50 20.95
C ILE A 999 12.57 9.80 21.52
N PRO A 1000 12.42 9.07 22.65
CA PRO A 1000 13.56 8.45 23.34
C PRO A 1000 14.28 7.41 22.46
N ALA A 1001 15.62 7.51 22.41
CA ALA A 1001 16.46 6.61 21.63
C ALA A 1001 16.51 5.17 22.20
N GLU A 1002 16.07 4.96 23.44
CA GLU A 1002 16.01 3.63 24.06
C GLU A 1002 15.05 2.69 23.31
N LYS A 1003 13.89 3.20 22.87
CA LYS A 1003 12.91 2.43 22.10
C LYS A 1003 13.01 2.67 20.60
N TYR A 1004 13.33 3.91 20.18
CA TYR A 1004 13.35 4.31 18.77
C TYR A 1004 14.77 4.57 18.29
N ASN A 1005 15.53 3.50 18.07
CA ASN A 1005 16.99 3.52 17.87
C ASN A 1005 17.43 3.49 16.38
N ASP A 1006 16.71 4.14 15.47
CA ASP A 1006 17.05 4.15 14.04
C ASP A 1006 18.36 4.94 13.73
N PRO A 1007 19.44 4.27 13.28
CA PRO A 1007 20.73 4.92 12.99
C PRO A 1007 20.64 6.01 11.91
N ARG A 1008 19.68 5.90 10.98
CA ARG A 1008 19.51 6.84 9.86
C ARG A 1008 19.16 8.24 10.35
N SER A 1009 18.34 8.32 11.40
CA SER A 1009 17.89 9.60 11.99
C SER A 1009 18.72 10.01 13.21
N LEU A 1010 19.26 9.07 13.99
CA LEU A 1010 20.02 9.38 15.20
C LEU A 1010 21.45 9.81 14.92
N SER A 1011 22.08 9.38 13.82
CA SER A 1011 23.40 9.86 13.40
C SER A 1011 23.42 11.40 13.28
N SER A 1012 22.37 11.98 12.72
CA SER A 1012 22.13 13.42 12.66
C SER A 1012 22.06 14.08 14.05
N ILE A 1013 21.40 13.44 15.01
CA ILE A 1013 21.30 13.94 16.41
C ILE A 1013 22.65 13.85 17.13
N VAL A 1014 23.45 12.80 16.86
CA VAL A 1014 24.84 12.68 17.35
C VAL A 1014 25.66 13.89 16.93
N SER A 1015 25.65 14.23 15.63
CA SER A 1015 26.36 15.40 15.11
C SER A 1015 25.89 16.67 15.81
N GLY A 1016 24.57 16.84 15.93
CA GLY A 1016 23.94 17.98 16.60
C GLY A 1016 24.44 18.24 18.02
N TYR A 1017 24.50 17.21 18.87
CA TYR A 1017 25.01 17.37 20.25
C TYR A 1017 26.48 17.78 20.29
N ILE A 1018 27.32 17.22 19.40
CA ILE A 1018 28.75 17.54 19.34
C ILE A 1018 28.95 19.00 18.94
N ILE A 1019 28.34 19.45 17.84
CA ILE A 1019 28.50 20.84 17.35
C ILE A 1019 27.89 21.89 18.31
N ALA A 1020 26.85 21.51 19.04
CA ALA A 1020 26.21 22.35 20.05
C ALA A 1020 26.99 22.43 21.38
N GLY A 1021 28.04 21.62 21.56
CA GLY A 1021 28.94 21.67 22.73
C GLY A 1021 28.72 20.58 23.79
N GLN A 1022 27.84 19.61 23.55
CA GLN A 1022 27.57 18.44 24.40
C GLN A 1022 28.25 17.18 23.85
N GLU A 1023 29.56 17.26 23.64
CA GLU A 1023 30.34 16.23 22.95
C GLU A 1023 30.19 14.83 23.56
N GLN A 1024 30.31 14.70 24.88
CA GLN A 1024 30.22 13.41 25.57
C GLN A 1024 28.87 12.71 25.33
N LYS A 1025 27.77 13.50 25.30
CA LYS A 1025 26.43 12.99 25.03
C LYS A 1025 26.31 12.47 23.59
N GLY A 1026 26.87 13.20 22.63
CA GLY A 1026 26.92 12.78 21.23
C GLY A 1026 27.75 11.51 21.02
N LEU A 1027 28.95 11.44 21.63
CA LEU A 1027 29.83 10.26 21.55
C LEU A 1027 29.21 9.02 22.19
N GLN A 1028 28.54 9.16 23.33
CA GLN A 1028 27.85 8.06 23.98
C GLN A 1028 26.72 7.49 23.09
N LEU A 1029 25.93 8.37 22.47
CA LEU A 1029 24.89 7.94 21.53
C LEU A 1029 25.48 7.26 20.30
N ALA A 1030 26.58 7.78 19.74
CA ALA A 1030 27.28 7.18 18.60
C ALA A 1030 27.81 5.78 18.94
N GLU A 1031 28.39 5.60 20.12
CA GLU A 1031 28.92 4.32 20.57
C GLU A 1031 27.81 3.28 20.76
N ASN A 1032 26.66 3.69 21.33
CA ASN A 1032 25.49 2.81 21.45
C ASN A 1032 24.99 2.34 20.07
N LEU A 1033 24.88 3.24 19.08
CA LEU A 1033 24.46 2.89 17.73
C LEU A 1033 25.43 1.92 17.06
N LYS A 1034 26.74 2.19 17.11
CA LYS A 1034 27.77 1.30 16.55
C LYS A 1034 27.70 -0.11 17.16
N ASN A 1035 27.50 -0.21 18.46
CA ASN A 1035 27.40 -1.49 19.16
C ASN A 1035 26.16 -2.28 18.76
N GLU A 1036 24.99 -1.65 18.62
CA GLU A 1036 23.79 -2.33 18.12
C GLU A 1036 23.94 -2.76 16.65
N ILE A 1037 24.56 -1.92 15.80
CA ILE A 1037 24.86 -2.29 14.40
C ILE A 1037 25.75 -3.54 14.32
N PHE A 1038 26.81 -3.61 15.13
CA PHE A 1038 27.67 -4.79 15.17
C PHE A 1038 26.95 -6.03 15.72
N LYS A 1039 26.13 -5.86 16.75
CA LYS A 1039 25.35 -6.95 17.33
C LYS A 1039 24.39 -7.55 16.31
N GLU A 1040 23.67 -6.72 15.55
CA GLU A 1040 22.82 -7.18 14.45
C GLU A 1040 23.63 -7.83 13.32
N TYR A 1041 24.75 -7.22 12.92
CA TYR A 1041 25.60 -7.78 11.87
C TYR A 1041 26.17 -9.15 12.24
N ASP A 1042 26.68 -9.29 13.46
CA ASP A 1042 27.21 -10.54 13.99
C ASP A 1042 26.10 -11.60 14.13
N TYR A 1043 24.88 -11.20 14.48
CA TYR A 1043 23.73 -12.10 14.44
C TYR A 1043 23.50 -12.66 13.03
N TYR A 1044 23.41 -11.80 12.01
CA TYR A 1044 23.22 -12.27 10.63
C TYR A 1044 24.35 -13.18 10.15
N LEU A 1045 25.60 -12.89 10.51
CA LEU A 1045 26.76 -13.72 10.18
C LEU A 1045 26.73 -15.12 10.81
N ASN A 1046 26.05 -15.26 11.94
CA ASN A 1046 25.88 -16.54 12.64
C ASN A 1046 24.68 -17.36 12.15
N LEU A 1047 23.86 -16.81 11.25
CA LEU A 1047 22.74 -17.54 10.66
C LEU A 1047 23.21 -18.62 9.69
N SER A 1048 22.31 -19.56 9.37
CA SER A 1048 22.55 -20.56 8.34
C SER A 1048 22.67 -19.90 6.95
N PRO A 1049 23.34 -20.55 5.97
CA PRO A 1049 23.49 -19.98 4.62
C PRO A 1049 22.18 -19.62 3.92
N SER A 1050 21.07 -20.29 4.24
CA SER A 1050 19.76 -19.95 3.68
C SER A 1050 19.24 -18.61 4.21
N PHE A 1051 19.30 -18.40 5.52
CA PHE A 1051 18.86 -17.14 6.12
C PHE A 1051 19.80 -15.99 5.83
N GLN A 1052 21.10 -16.24 5.68
CA GLN A 1052 22.04 -15.22 5.19
C GLN A 1052 21.68 -14.72 3.78
N ARG A 1053 21.20 -15.61 2.90
CA ARG A 1053 20.73 -15.21 1.57
C ARG A 1053 19.48 -14.34 1.63
N ALA A 1054 18.51 -14.71 2.46
CA ALA A 1054 17.30 -13.91 2.67
C ALA A 1054 17.62 -12.54 3.30
N ALA A 1055 18.50 -12.52 4.31
CA ALA A 1055 18.93 -11.31 5.00
C ALA A 1055 20.04 -10.53 4.26
N ARG A 1056 20.35 -10.86 3.00
CA ARG A 1056 21.49 -10.27 2.27
C ARG A 1056 21.37 -8.75 2.15
N LYS A 1057 20.14 -8.24 2.00
CA LYS A 1057 19.87 -6.79 1.94
C LYS A 1057 20.23 -6.14 3.27
N GLN A 1058 19.74 -6.69 4.38
CA GLN A 1058 19.98 -6.20 5.75
C GLN A 1058 21.46 -6.28 6.12
N MET A 1059 22.16 -7.37 5.74
CA MET A 1059 23.60 -7.50 5.96
C MET A 1059 24.40 -6.44 5.21
N ARG A 1060 24.04 -6.15 3.96
CA ARG A 1060 24.74 -5.17 3.11
C ARG A 1060 24.56 -3.73 3.62
N THR A 1061 23.48 -3.42 4.34
CA THR A 1061 23.24 -2.07 4.86
C THR A 1061 24.00 -1.78 6.16
N LYS A 1062 24.34 -2.79 6.99
CA LYS A 1062 25.04 -2.55 8.27
C LYS A 1062 26.39 -1.84 8.15
N PRO A 1063 27.28 -2.17 7.20
CA PRO A 1063 28.50 -1.40 6.96
C PRO A 1063 28.23 0.08 6.64
N MET A 1064 27.21 0.36 5.84
CA MET A 1064 26.79 1.72 5.48
C MET A 1064 26.24 2.46 6.71
N GLU A 1065 25.40 1.82 7.52
CA GLU A 1065 24.88 2.40 8.78
C GLU A 1065 26.02 2.71 9.77
N TYR A 1066 27.02 1.83 9.88
CA TYR A 1066 28.19 2.07 10.72
C TYR A 1066 28.98 3.29 10.24
N ALA A 1067 29.25 3.35 8.93
CA ALA A 1067 29.94 4.47 8.32
C ALA A 1067 29.14 5.78 8.45
N LEU A 1068 27.81 5.74 8.41
CA LEU A 1068 26.93 6.90 8.64
C LEU A 1068 27.14 7.48 10.06
N VAL A 1069 27.19 6.62 11.08
CA VAL A 1069 27.43 7.07 12.47
C VAL A 1069 28.84 7.63 12.64
N VAL A 1070 29.85 7.00 12.03
CA VAL A 1070 31.23 7.50 12.06
C VAL A 1070 31.34 8.84 11.34
N SER A 1071 30.75 8.93 10.14
CA SER A 1071 30.70 10.15 9.32
C SER A 1071 30.08 11.31 10.10
N ALA A 1072 28.97 11.07 10.80
CA ALA A 1072 28.31 12.10 11.61
C ALA A 1072 29.22 12.71 12.69
N VAL A 1073 30.03 11.89 13.37
CA VAL A 1073 30.98 12.38 14.38
C VAL A 1073 32.16 13.11 13.72
N THR A 1074 32.71 12.54 12.65
CA THR A 1074 33.85 13.16 11.95
C THR A 1074 33.48 14.49 11.31
N GLU A 1075 32.26 14.60 10.75
CA GLU A 1075 31.77 15.83 10.14
C GLU A 1075 31.45 16.88 11.21
N ALA A 1076 30.94 16.47 12.38
CA ALA A 1076 30.76 17.38 13.51
C ALA A 1076 32.11 18.00 13.95
N TYR A 1077 33.18 17.21 14.05
CA TYR A 1077 34.51 17.74 14.36
C TYR A 1077 35.08 18.61 13.24
N LYS A 1078 34.88 18.25 11.97
CA LYS A 1078 35.26 19.10 10.83
C LYS A 1078 34.55 20.45 10.89
N THR A 1079 33.25 20.46 11.18
CA THR A 1079 32.44 21.68 11.36
C THR A 1079 32.98 22.56 12.48
N LEU A 1080 33.51 21.96 13.55
CA LEU A 1080 34.17 22.68 14.65
C LEU A 1080 35.63 23.07 14.37
N GLY A 1081 36.16 22.77 13.17
CA GLY A 1081 37.57 23.01 12.80
C GLY A 1081 38.57 22.04 13.45
N GLN A 1082 38.11 20.96 14.08
CA GLN A 1082 38.92 20.00 14.85
C GLN A 1082 39.33 18.79 14.00
N LYS A 1083 40.04 19.04 12.89
CA LYS A 1083 40.39 17.98 11.91
C LYS A 1083 41.23 16.83 12.50
N GLU A 1084 42.17 17.14 13.39
CA GLU A 1084 42.99 16.11 14.06
C GLU A 1084 42.15 15.17 14.92
N LYS A 1085 41.14 15.72 15.61
CA LYS A 1085 40.21 14.95 16.43
C LYS A 1085 39.27 14.09 15.58
N ALA A 1086 38.83 14.62 14.44
CA ALA A 1086 38.08 13.85 13.44
C ALA A 1086 38.90 12.65 12.95
N TYR A 1087 40.17 12.88 12.56
CA TYR A 1087 41.06 11.82 12.11
C TYR A 1087 41.34 10.78 13.20
N ALA A 1088 41.60 11.22 14.45
CA ALA A 1088 41.80 10.31 15.58
C ALA A 1088 40.56 9.44 15.86
N TYR A 1089 39.35 10.03 15.84
CA TYR A 1089 38.11 9.27 16.01
C TYR A 1089 37.86 8.28 14.86
N LEU A 1090 38.19 8.67 13.63
CA LEU A 1090 38.08 7.78 12.47
C LEU A 1090 39.02 6.58 12.60
N LEU A 1091 40.29 6.80 12.98
CA LEU A 1091 41.24 5.73 13.27
C LEU A 1091 40.73 4.82 14.39
N GLN A 1092 40.23 5.39 15.49
CA GLN A 1092 39.62 4.64 16.59
C GLN A 1092 38.41 3.81 16.12
N SER A 1093 37.63 4.32 15.18
CA SER A 1093 36.47 3.61 14.62
C SER A 1093 36.86 2.47 13.66
N VAL A 1094 38.11 2.44 13.19
CA VAL A 1094 38.67 1.32 12.42
C VAL A 1094 39.17 0.20 13.33
N GLU A 1095 39.62 0.49 14.56
CA GLU A 1095 40.18 -0.50 15.49
C GLU A 1095 39.28 -1.74 15.76
N PRO A 1096 37.94 -1.60 15.95
CA PRO A 1096 37.07 -2.77 16.12
C PRO A 1096 37.03 -3.66 14.87
N ILE A 1097 37.11 -3.06 13.68
CA ILE A 1097 37.13 -3.77 12.40
C ILE A 1097 38.48 -4.48 12.24
N ASP A 1098 39.58 -3.80 12.59
CA ASP A 1098 40.92 -4.39 12.65
C ASP A 1098 40.98 -5.59 13.58
N LYS A 1099 40.35 -5.50 14.75
CA LYS A 1099 40.27 -6.62 15.69
C LYS A 1099 39.52 -7.81 15.09
N LYS A 1100 38.39 -7.57 14.41
CA LYS A 1100 37.63 -8.61 13.69
C LYS A 1100 38.47 -9.22 12.56
N PHE A 1101 39.13 -8.40 11.74
CA PHE A 1101 40.00 -8.85 10.65
C PHE A 1101 41.19 -9.67 11.15
N ASN A 1102 41.92 -9.17 12.15
CA ASN A 1102 43.08 -9.86 12.71
C ASN A 1102 42.71 -11.20 13.34
N THR A 1103 41.53 -11.28 13.99
CA THR A 1103 40.99 -12.54 14.51
C THR A 1103 40.69 -13.52 13.38
N PHE A 1104 40.04 -13.05 12.31
CA PHE A 1104 39.76 -13.84 11.10
C PHE A 1104 41.06 -14.35 10.44
N ALA A 1105 42.02 -13.48 10.17
CA ALA A 1105 43.31 -13.83 9.56
C ALA A 1105 44.13 -14.81 10.42
N SER A 1106 44.15 -14.60 11.75
CA SER A 1106 44.78 -15.55 12.69
C SER A 1106 44.07 -16.89 12.72
N GLY A 1107 42.76 -16.92 12.51
CA GLY A 1107 41.97 -18.13 12.35
C GLY A 1107 42.37 -18.92 11.12
N LEU A 1108 42.50 -18.25 9.96
CA LEU A 1108 42.94 -18.86 8.71
C LEU A 1108 44.35 -19.48 8.84
N GLN A 1109 45.29 -18.78 9.48
CA GLN A 1109 46.66 -19.28 9.72
C GLN A 1109 46.72 -20.58 10.54
N LYS A 1110 45.69 -20.85 11.36
CA LYS A 1110 45.59 -22.07 12.18
C LYS A 1110 44.91 -23.22 11.43
N MET A 1111 44.43 -23.00 10.21
CA MET A 1111 43.78 -24.01 9.37
C MET A 1111 44.78 -24.65 8.40
N GLY A 1112 44.44 -25.83 7.87
CA GLY A 1112 45.20 -26.42 6.75
C GLY A 1112 45.02 -25.59 5.47
N LYS A 1113 46.06 -25.56 4.62
CA LYS A 1113 46.15 -24.71 3.41
C LYS A 1113 44.90 -24.71 2.53
N GLU A 1114 44.40 -25.88 2.14
CA GLU A 1114 43.21 -25.99 1.28
C GLU A 1114 41.95 -25.38 1.94
N LYS A 1115 41.80 -25.56 3.25
CA LYS A 1115 40.70 -24.98 4.01
C LYS A 1115 40.87 -23.48 4.19
N ALA A 1116 42.09 -23.01 4.44
CA ALA A 1116 42.39 -21.58 4.55
C ALA A 1116 42.11 -20.82 3.25
N VAL A 1117 42.47 -21.39 2.08
CA VAL A 1117 42.15 -20.81 0.77
C VAL A 1117 40.64 -20.67 0.60
N LYS A 1118 39.87 -21.73 0.85
CA LYS A 1118 38.41 -21.71 0.73
C LYS A 1118 37.75 -20.72 1.69
N GLU A 1119 38.20 -20.67 2.95
CA GLU A 1119 37.63 -19.78 3.96
C GLU A 1119 38.07 -18.32 3.78
N SER A 1120 39.14 -18.05 3.03
CA SER A 1120 39.65 -16.68 2.81
C SER A 1120 38.66 -15.77 2.09
N GLU A 1121 37.77 -16.32 1.25
CA GLU A 1121 36.70 -15.58 0.56
C GLU A 1121 35.75 -14.88 1.56
N ASN A 1122 35.61 -15.41 2.78
CA ASN A 1122 34.79 -14.81 3.83
C ASN A 1122 35.36 -13.47 4.34
N VAL A 1123 36.55 -13.05 3.90
CA VAL A 1123 37.05 -11.68 4.11
C VAL A 1123 36.08 -10.63 3.55
N GLN A 1124 35.30 -10.97 2.52
CA GLN A 1124 34.24 -10.13 1.94
C GLN A 1124 33.12 -9.79 2.94
N ARG A 1125 33.07 -10.44 4.10
CA ARG A 1125 32.17 -10.10 5.21
C ARG A 1125 32.72 -8.98 6.10
N ILE A 1126 33.98 -8.59 5.94
CA ILE A 1126 34.64 -7.56 6.75
C ILE A 1126 35.01 -6.36 5.87
N THR A 1127 35.49 -6.61 4.65
CA THR A 1127 35.95 -5.55 3.73
C THR A 1127 34.92 -4.45 3.44
N PRO A 1128 33.59 -4.68 3.40
CA PRO A 1128 32.64 -3.60 3.17
C PRO A 1128 32.70 -2.51 4.25
N PHE A 1129 32.99 -2.85 5.51
CA PHE A 1129 33.16 -1.84 6.56
C PHE A 1129 34.38 -0.94 6.29
N TYR A 1130 35.48 -1.52 5.79
CA TYR A 1130 36.64 -0.72 5.38
C TYR A 1130 36.31 0.16 4.18
N GLN A 1131 35.64 -0.38 3.16
CA GLN A 1131 35.31 0.35 1.93
C GLN A 1131 34.53 1.64 2.23
N TYR A 1132 33.43 1.57 2.99
CA TYR A 1132 32.67 2.78 3.34
C TYR A 1132 33.47 3.75 4.24
N LEU A 1133 34.38 3.27 5.08
CA LEU A 1133 35.24 4.14 5.88
C LEU A 1133 36.39 4.75 5.07
N PHE A 1134 36.81 4.13 3.96
CA PHE A 1134 37.86 4.68 3.08
C PHE A 1134 37.38 5.95 2.40
N ASP A 1135 36.12 6.01 1.99
CA ASP A 1135 35.50 7.23 1.44
C ASP A 1135 35.54 8.38 2.46
N ILE A 1136 35.35 8.07 3.74
CA ILE A 1136 35.43 9.06 4.85
C ILE A 1136 36.89 9.42 5.17
N MET A 1137 37.83 8.49 4.97
CA MET A 1137 39.25 8.64 5.26
C MET A 1137 40.01 9.42 4.18
N GLU A 1138 39.60 9.30 2.92
CA GLU A 1138 40.30 9.88 1.76
C GLU A 1138 40.66 11.37 1.93
N PRO A 1139 39.77 12.25 2.46
CA PRO A 1139 40.09 13.66 2.68
C PRO A 1139 41.14 13.92 3.78
N PHE A 1140 41.43 12.93 4.64
CA PHE A 1140 42.39 13.03 5.74
C PHE A 1140 43.72 12.34 5.42
N ASP A 1141 43.68 11.15 4.81
CA ASP A 1141 44.85 10.38 4.38
C ASP A 1141 44.50 9.57 3.12
N SER A 1142 44.78 10.15 1.96
CA SER A 1142 44.56 9.53 0.64
C SER A 1142 45.42 8.27 0.40
N THR A 1143 46.44 8.02 1.23
CA THR A 1143 47.27 6.82 1.14
C THR A 1143 46.81 5.68 2.04
N TYR A 1144 45.94 5.96 3.02
CA TYR A 1144 45.50 5.00 4.03
C TYR A 1144 44.81 3.79 3.41
N ALA A 1145 43.83 4.02 2.53
CA ALA A 1145 43.05 2.97 1.88
C ALA A 1145 43.97 1.97 1.17
N LYS A 1146 44.85 2.45 0.28
CA LYS A 1146 45.81 1.61 -0.45
C LYS A 1146 46.77 0.86 0.48
N LYS A 1147 47.27 1.52 1.53
CA LYS A 1147 48.13 0.86 2.54
C LYS A 1147 47.36 -0.26 3.26
N LYS A 1148 46.11 0.00 3.64
CA LYS A 1148 45.27 -0.94 4.37
C LYS A 1148 44.84 -2.13 3.52
N GLU A 1149 44.46 -1.89 2.26
CA GLU A 1149 44.20 -2.94 1.28
C GLU A 1149 45.41 -3.84 1.06
N ASN A 1150 46.61 -3.26 0.92
CA ASN A 1150 47.85 -4.03 0.82
C ASN A 1150 48.13 -4.85 2.07
N GLN A 1151 47.89 -4.29 3.28
CA GLN A 1151 48.01 -5.03 4.54
C GLN A 1151 47.04 -6.19 4.62
N ILE A 1152 45.77 -5.97 4.27
CA ILE A 1152 44.72 -6.98 4.25
C ILE A 1152 45.10 -8.10 3.26
N THR A 1153 45.48 -7.73 2.03
CA THR A 1153 45.86 -8.67 0.98
C THR A 1153 47.07 -9.50 1.38
N THR A 1154 48.11 -8.86 1.91
CA THR A 1154 49.33 -9.54 2.37
C THR A 1154 49.03 -10.50 3.52
N ALA A 1155 48.20 -10.10 4.47
CA ALA A 1155 47.82 -10.94 5.61
C ALA A 1155 47.00 -12.17 5.18
N ILE A 1156 46.06 -12.01 4.23
CA ILE A 1156 45.29 -13.12 3.66
C ILE A 1156 46.21 -14.04 2.86
N MET A 1157 47.04 -13.51 1.96
CA MET A 1157 48.01 -14.31 1.20
C MET A 1157 48.88 -15.16 2.12
N LYS A 1158 49.46 -14.55 3.16
CA LYS A 1158 50.27 -15.23 4.16
C LYS A 1158 49.50 -16.31 4.92
N ALA A 1159 48.21 -16.12 5.17
CA ALA A 1159 47.38 -17.10 5.86
C ALA A 1159 46.95 -18.29 4.99
N THR A 1160 46.95 -18.10 3.65
CA THR A 1160 46.53 -19.11 2.67
C THR A 1160 47.69 -19.86 2.00
N GLN A 1161 48.93 -19.43 2.24
CA GLN A 1161 50.16 -20.05 1.72
C GLN A 1161 50.68 -21.12 2.68
#